data_AF-A0A355UY36-F1
#
_entry.id   AF-A0A355UY36-F1
#
_cell.length_a   1.000
_cell.length_b   1.000
_cell.length_c   1.000
_cell.angle_alpha   90.00
_cell.angle_beta   90.00
_cell.angle_gamma   90.00
#
_symmetry.space_group_name_H-M   'P 1'
#
loop_
_entity.id
_entity.type
_entity.pdbx_description
1 polymer ?
#
loop_
_entity_poly.entity_id
_entity_poly.type
_entity_poly.pdbx_seq_one_letter_code
_entity_poly.pdbx_strand_id
1 'polypeptide(L)'
;MKLKSLVSLLTAGAMLSIYPAALPEYISDVSAAGTVVIDASKEYQTIRGFGGINHPEWTGSDMTDAQRKTAFGNGDDELGLTILRIFVNPDKNQWNKALPTAQYATKMGVTVFASPWEPPANLAESGGSNGKLHIPKSNYAAYAQHLNDFGTYMKNNNVDLYAISVQNEPDYASEWTYWSTDETTDFIANYVDKITSTRLMSPESFQYAPENASWVPDGGKKFYKKILNNQKAFENCDVFGTHFYGTQRAWMDFPELENCGKEIWMTEVYVPNSDQDSANRYPEALDVSENIHNAMVVGNMSAYTWWYIRRHYGLMTEDGKISKRGYCMAQYSKYVRPGDVRIEATEQPADNVYISAYKGDDNQINIVAINKGSTGYTQEFEIDSSNISDVDRYRTSANENLAATLDMEYSGNSFFAQLPAESVSTFVVTLSDGTDNTEPDENGYYFHDTFEENECSWEQRGSVKLDMSGRSPYEGTNALLISERTAAWNGVQKKLGSSFKAGNEYSFSVDVLYLDSENTSQKFALTLQYKDSAGETKYANIDTKTAVKGKYVQLSNKNYKIPEGASDIYLVVETLDGSDNFYIDEAVGAAAGTVINGPAEIKFTYGDVNSDGNIDCFDVSAAKFGMIKGFSGNISEYAADVNQNGAVDSDDIKQLKAYIMGQISEFKISETEKSAVTPAEYMKKVSASITENEAAGSTDEKSGVSYGTFEKKTFYSDVCGRNKNINVLLPAGYSQSKKYPVLYALHGYWGNEDSLLDAGDASLRLRQIIGNAIASGDAEDMIVVFPDIYASATQDKCDGLNDKNNAAYDNFINVLTKEIMPYMEQNYSIKTGRDNTAITGFSMGGRESLYIGFSRPDLFGYVGAMCPAPGLTTDLIKSENLKFSNTEPYLLMVSAGSDDQVVFSTPSGYNDTLNSNNVNHIWHYVTGGDHGGKTIRPHMYNFVRSIFKA
;
A
#
# COMPACT_ATOMS: atom_id res chain seq x y z
N MET A 1 -69.71 29.70 -15.16
CA MET A 1 -69.69 30.71 -14.07
C MET A 1 -68.60 30.32 -13.09
N LYS A 2 -67.93 31.32 -12.50
CA LYS A 2 -66.83 31.23 -11.55
C LYS A 2 -67.12 30.31 -10.34
N LEU A 3 -66.00 29.83 -9.76
CA LEU A 3 -65.72 29.67 -8.32
C LEU A 3 -66.42 28.55 -7.52
N LYS A 4 -65.54 27.71 -6.95
CA LYS A 4 -65.45 27.30 -5.52
C LYS A 4 -66.53 26.42 -4.89
N SER A 5 -66.01 25.63 -3.94
CA SER A 5 -66.67 24.85 -2.88
C SER A 5 -67.23 23.50 -3.36
N LEU A 6 -66.55 22.42 -2.99
CA LEU A 6 -66.70 21.65 -1.74
C LEU A 6 -67.86 20.64 -1.82
N VAL A 7 -67.45 19.38 -1.69
CA VAL A 7 -68.01 18.41 -0.74
C VAL A 7 -69.34 17.74 -1.12
N SER A 8 -69.14 16.49 -1.56
CA SER A 8 -69.83 15.27 -1.09
C SER A 8 -71.27 15.03 -1.57
N LEU A 9 -71.79 13.80 -1.62
CA LEU A 9 -71.63 12.68 -0.69
C LEU A 9 -72.24 11.41 -1.34
N LEU A 10 -71.91 10.24 -0.76
CA LEU A 10 -72.67 8.96 -0.72
C LEU A 10 -72.38 7.96 -1.87
N THR A 11 -72.14 6.66 -1.65
CA THR A 11 -72.22 5.82 -0.42
C THR A 11 -71.69 4.39 -0.61
N ALA A 12 -71.39 3.77 0.55
CA ALA A 12 -71.49 2.35 0.93
C ALA A 12 -70.32 1.40 0.57
N GLY A 13 -69.84 0.49 1.44
CA GLY A 13 -70.15 0.23 2.85
C GLY A 13 -69.38 -0.99 3.41
N ALA A 14 -68.95 -0.88 4.68
CA ALA A 14 -68.71 -1.90 5.72
C ALA A 14 -67.68 -3.05 5.51
N MET A 15 -66.61 -3.08 6.34
CA MET A 15 -66.55 -3.92 7.56
C MET A 15 -65.27 -3.71 8.42
N LEU A 16 -65.53 -3.55 9.72
CA LEU A 16 -64.74 -3.75 10.95
C LEU A 16 -63.45 -2.98 11.28
N SER A 17 -63.49 -2.46 12.51
CA SER A 17 -62.69 -1.45 13.19
C SER A 17 -62.24 -1.94 14.56
N ILE A 18 -61.03 -1.61 15.03
CA ILE A 18 -60.74 -1.24 16.43
C ILE A 18 -59.55 -0.25 16.46
N TYR A 19 -59.77 0.94 17.01
CA TYR A 19 -58.77 1.97 17.39
C TYR A 19 -58.27 1.70 18.82
N PRO A 20 -57.02 2.04 19.18
CA PRO A 20 -56.69 2.52 20.51
C PRO A 20 -56.59 4.05 20.54
N ALA A 21 -56.91 4.54 21.73
CA ALA A 21 -57.18 5.92 22.10
C ALA A 21 -55.94 6.84 22.07
N ALA A 22 -56.22 8.13 21.87
CA ALA A 22 -55.30 9.23 22.08
C ALA A 22 -54.71 9.22 23.50
N LEU A 23 -53.39 9.40 23.57
CA LEU A 23 -52.65 9.76 24.78
C LEU A 23 -52.08 11.18 24.60
N PRO A 24 -51.92 11.93 25.70
CA PRO A 24 -51.82 13.38 25.69
C PRO A 24 -50.47 13.88 25.17
N GLU A 25 -50.50 15.02 24.47
CA GLU A 25 -49.35 15.87 24.20
C GLU A 25 -48.60 16.16 25.51
N TYR A 26 -47.43 15.56 25.67
CA TYR A 26 -46.37 16.10 26.50
C TYR A 26 -45.44 16.89 25.56
N ILE A 27 -45.75 18.18 25.41
CA ILE A 27 -44.77 19.16 24.97
C ILE A 27 -43.84 19.36 26.17
N SER A 28 -42.68 18.72 26.14
CA SER A 28 -41.51 19.23 26.84
C SER A 28 -40.74 20.07 25.83
N ASP A 29 -40.53 21.35 26.13
CA ASP A 29 -39.65 22.26 25.39
C ASP A 29 -38.32 21.55 25.09
N VAL A 30 -38.15 21.08 23.86
CA VAL A 30 -36.86 20.65 23.33
C VAL A 30 -36.18 21.94 22.90
N SER A 31 -35.21 22.40 23.69
CA SER A 31 -34.21 23.34 23.16
C SER A 31 -33.65 22.70 21.91
N ALA A 32 -33.79 23.33 20.75
CA ALA A 32 -33.14 22.89 19.52
C ALA A 32 -31.63 22.77 19.83
N ALA A 33 -31.13 21.53 19.80
CA ALA A 33 -29.73 21.22 20.01
C ALA A 33 -28.92 21.78 18.83
N GLY A 34 -27.72 22.32 19.10
CA GLY A 34 -26.79 22.62 18.03
C GLY A 34 -26.41 21.34 17.30
N THR A 35 -26.31 21.39 15.98
CA THR A 35 -25.81 20.28 15.16
C THR A 35 -24.40 19.91 15.60
N VAL A 36 -24.13 18.62 15.80
CA VAL A 36 -22.78 18.11 16.01
C VAL A 36 -22.14 17.96 14.65
N VAL A 37 -21.15 18.81 14.38
CA VAL A 37 -20.37 18.76 13.15
C VAL A 37 -19.15 17.86 13.37
N ILE A 38 -18.90 16.95 12.43
CA ILE A 38 -17.73 16.07 12.38
C ILE A 38 -16.92 16.43 11.14
N ASP A 39 -15.73 16.98 11.36
CA ASP A 39 -14.82 17.38 10.28
C ASP A 39 -13.74 16.31 10.11
N ALA A 40 -13.96 15.43 9.13
CA ALA A 40 -13.06 14.33 8.80
C ALA A 40 -11.73 14.79 8.16
N SER A 41 -11.61 16.06 7.76
CA SER A 41 -10.37 16.62 7.20
C SER A 41 -9.39 17.08 8.27
N LYS A 42 -9.88 17.35 9.49
CA LYS A 42 -9.07 17.79 10.62
C LYS A 42 -8.72 16.62 11.54
N GLU A 43 -7.57 16.03 11.25
CA GLU A 43 -7.00 14.89 11.96
C GLU A 43 -6.16 15.30 13.18
N TYR A 44 -6.15 14.45 14.21
CA TYR A 44 -5.37 14.59 15.44
C TYR A 44 -4.43 13.39 15.62
N GLN A 45 -4.44 12.73 16.79
CA GLN A 45 -3.59 11.60 17.07
C GLN A 45 -4.13 10.30 16.44
N THR A 46 -3.21 9.46 15.96
CA THR A 46 -3.51 8.06 15.64
C THR A 46 -3.77 7.27 16.92
N ILE A 47 -4.81 6.47 16.90
CA ILE A 47 -5.20 5.58 17.99
C ILE A 47 -4.37 4.31 17.93
N ARG A 48 -3.65 4.04 19.01
CA ARG A 48 -2.94 2.77 19.23
C ARG A 48 -3.87 1.72 19.82
N GLY A 49 -4.83 2.14 20.63
CA GLY A 49 -5.90 1.27 21.13
C GLY A 49 -6.13 1.32 22.63
N PHE A 50 -6.81 0.28 23.12
CA PHE A 50 -7.39 0.24 24.45
C PHE A 50 -7.07 -1.09 25.13
N GLY A 51 -6.88 -1.08 26.45
CA GLY A 51 -6.36 -2.25 27.13
C GLY A 51 -6.48 -2.25 28.63
N GLY A 52 -5.67 -3.11 29.24
CA GLY A 52 -5.42 -3.11 30.67
C GLY A 52 -4.23 -3.98 31.07
N ILE A 53 -3.93 -4.05 32.37
CA ILE A 53 -2.85 -4.90 32.88
C ILE A 53 -3.34 -6.30 33.25
N ASN A 54 -2.46 -7.27 33.03
CA ASN A 54 -2.52 -8.58 33.67
C ASN A 54 -1.33 -8.76 34.65
N HIS A 55 -1.64 -8.99 35.92
CA HIS A 55 -0.63 -9.15 36.98
C HIS A 55 -0.88 -10.38 37.88
N PRO A 56 -0.69 -11.61 37.37
CA PRO A 56 -1.00 -12.87 38.06
C PRO A 56 -0.39 -13.02 39.46
N GLU A 57 0.75 -12.39 39.74
CA GLU A 57 1.39 -12.46 41.07
C GLU A 57 0.58 -11.75 42.17
N TRP A 58 -0.13 -10.69 41.81
CA TRP A 58 -0.88 -9.86 42.74
C TRP A 58 -2.36 -10.21 42.76
N THR A 59 -2.90 -10.63 41.62
CA THR A 59 -4.28 -11.14 41.54
C THR A 59 -4.41 -12.58 42.01
N GLY A 60 -3.29 -13.30 42.20
CA GLY A 60 -3.22 -14.68 42.69
C GLY A 60 -3.44 -15.74 41.61
N SER A 61 -3.84 -15.36 40.40
CA SER A 61 -3.96 -16.27 39.26
C SER A 61 -3.95 -15.53 37.92
N ASP A 62 -3.41 -16.16 36.88
CA ASP A 62 -3.46 -15.64 35.52
C ASP A 62 -4.86 -15.75 34.91
N MET A 63 -5.13 -15.03 33.81
CA MET A 63 -6.34 -15.23 33.03
C MET A 63 -6.36 -16.62 32.41
N THR A 64 -7.52 -17.28 32.44
CA THR A 64 -7.75 -18.55 31.72
C THR A 64 -7.86 -18.29 30.21
N ASP A 65 -7.76 -19.34 29.38
CA ASP A 65 -7.92 -19.18 27.92
C ASP A 65 -9.26 -18.54 27.52
N ALA A 66 -10.34 -18.89 28.23
CA ALA A 66 -11.65 -18.28 28.01
C ALA A 66 -11.62 -16.78 28.35
N GLN A 67 -10.99 -16.40 29.46
CA GLN A 67 -10.84 -15.00 29.86
C GLN A 67 -9.94 -14.21 28.90
N ARG A 68 -8.86 -14.83 28.39
CA ARG A 68 -8.01 -14.22 27.36
C ARG A 68 -8.79 -13.97 26.06
N LYS A 69 -9.62 -14.93 25.65
CA LYS A 69 -10.54 -14.77 24.51
C LYS A 69 -11.52 -13.63 24.75
N THR A 70 -12.18 -13.59 25.92
CA THR A 70 -13.07 -12.48 26.29
C THR A 70 -12.34 -11.14 26.33
N ALA A 71 -11.08 -11.08 26.75
CA ALA A 71 -10.32 -9.84 26.79
C ALA A 71 -9.94 -9.33 25.39
N PHE A 72 -9.38 -10.19 24.53
CA PHE A 72 -8.68 -9.77 23.32
C PHE A 72 -9.40 -10.10 22.01
N GLY A 73 -10.41 -10.97 22.04
CA GLY A 73 -11.29 -11.18 20.90
C GLY A 73 -12.24 -10.00 20.69
N ASN A 74 -12.86 -9.90 19.51
CA ASN A 74 -13.79 -8.82 19.17
C ASN A 74 -15.21 -9.29 18.77
N GLY A 75 -15.61 -10.53 19.10
CA GLY A 75 -16.97 -11.03 18.95
C GLY A 75 -17.96 -10.43 19.97
N ASP A 76 -19.21 -10.90 19.95
CA ASP A 76 -20.34 -10.31 20.70
C ASP A 76 -20.10 -10.22 22.22
N ASP A 77 -19.51 -11.27 22.82
CA ASP A 77 -19.21 -11.37 24.25
C ASP A 77 -17.71 -11.15 24.56
N GLU A 78 -17.04 -10.31 23.76
CA GLU A 78 -15.61 -10.04 23.87
C GLU A 78 -15.33 -8.53 23.87
N LEU A 79 -14.32 -8.12 24.65
CA LEU A 79 -13.99 -6.71 24.94
C LEU A 79 -13.28 -5.99 23.80
N GLY A 80 -12.66 -6.70 22.86
CA GLY A 80 -11.93 -6.10 21.75
C GLY A 80 -10.63 -5.39 22.17
N LEU A 81 -10.05 -5.68 23.33
CA LEU A 81 -8.83 -5.01 23.79
C LEU A 81 -7.66 -5.28 22.85
N THR A 82 -6.90 -4.24 22.54
CA THR A 82 -5.77 -4.27 21.59
C THR A 82 -4.44 -3.90 22.23
N ILE A 83 -4.45 -3.57 23.53
CA ILE A 83 -3.25 -3.35 24.33
C ILE A 83 -3.28 -4.24 25.57
N LEU A 84 -2.15 -4.86 25.89
CA LEU A 84 -1.89 -5.58 27.13
C LEU A 84 -0.68 -4.95 27.82
N ARG A 85 -0.88 -4.48 29.05
CA ARG A 85 0.21 -4.17 29.96
C ARG A 85 0.59 -5.42 30.76
N ILE A 86 1.89 -5.62 30.96
CA ILE A 86 2.42 -6.65 31.86
C ILE A 86 3.45 -6.04 32.82
N PHE A 87 3.87 -6.84 33.80
CA PHE A 87 4.82 -6.43 34.82
C PHE A 87 6.21 -7.02 34.55
N VAL A 88 7.25 -6.29 34.96
CA VAL A 88 8.63 -6.78 35.00
C VAL A 88 8.94 -7.22 36.43
N ASN A 89 9.10 -8.53 36.66
CA ASN A 89 9.44 -9.03 37.99
C ASN A 89 10.92 -8.78 38.32
N PRO A 90 11.26 -8.35 39.55
CA PRO A 90 12.66 -8.14 39.97
C PRO A 90 13.51 -9.43 39.99
N ASP A 91 12.90 -10.60 40.22
CA ASP A 91 13.54 -11.91 40.08
C ASP A 91 13.29 -12.48 38.68
N LYS A 92 14.35 -12.55 37.88
CA LYS A 92 14.30 -13.09 36.51
C LYS A 92 13.78 -14.53 36.42
N ASN A 93 13.85 -15.30 37.50
CA ASN A 93 13.32 -16.65 37.52
C ASN A 93 11.78 -16.69 37.57
N GLN A 94 11.12 -15.53 37.78
CA GLN A 94 9.66 -15.39 37.81
C GLN A 94 9.09 -14.76 36.53
N TRP A 95 9.92 -14.34 35.57
CA TRP A 95 9.47 -13.71 34.32
C TRP A 95 8.53 -14.59 33.50
N ASN A 96 8.64 -15.92 33.65
CA ASN A 96 7.76 -16.88 32.98
C ASN A 96 6.29 -16.70 33.33
N LYS A 97 5.94 -16.02 34.43
CA LYS A 97 4.55 -15.77 34.82
C LYS A 97 3.85 -14.74 33.95
N ALA A 98 4.58 -13.83 33.31
CA ALA A 98 4.01 -12.87 32.36
C ALA A 98 3.72 -13.50 30.99
N LEU A 99 4.37 -14.63 30.66
CA LEU A 99 4.34 -15.21 29.31
C LEU A 99 2.97 -15.71 28.83
N PRO A 100 2.18 -16.49 29.59
CA PRO A 100 1.06 -17.21 28.99
C PRO A 100 0.00 -16.28 28.38
N THR A 101 -0.39 -15.24 29.10
CA THR A 101 -1.31 -14.21 28.59
C THR A 101 -0.66 -13.32 27.53
N ALA A 102 0.62 -12.96 27.68
CA ALA A 102 1.32 -12.16 26.68
C ALA A 102 1.48 -12.89 25.33
N GLN A 103 1.79 -14.18 25.35
CA GLN A 103 1.88 -15.02 24.14
C GLN A 103 0.54 -15.16 23.44
N TYR A 104 -0.56 -15.29 24.21
CA TYR A 104 -1.90 -15.29 23.65
C TYR A 104 -2.21 -13.95 22.97
N ALA A 105 -1.95 -12.85 23.67
CA ALA A 105 -2.13 -11.50 23.16
C ALA A 105 -1.33 -11.26 21.87
N THR A 106 -0.03 -11.59 21.85
CA THR A 106 0.82 -11.45 20.65
C THR A 106 0.29 -12.25 19.46
N LYS A 107 -0.19 -13.49 19.67
CA LYS A 107 -0.82 -14.29 18.60
C LYS A 107 -2.09 -13.68 18.03
N MET A 108 -2.75 -12.83 18.81
CA MET A 108 -3.98 -12.11 18.43
C MET A 108 -3.70 -10.74 17.80
N GLY A 109 -2.43 -10.36 17.61
CA GLY A 109 -2.05 -9.03 17.12
C GLY A 109 -2.18 -7.92 18.16
N VAL A 110 -2.30 -8.27 19.45
CA VAL A 110 -2.40 -7.30 20.55
C VAL A 110 -1.02 -6.72 20.86
N THR A 111 -0.97 -5.41 21.07
CA THR A 111 0.25 -4.68 21.47
C THR A 111 0.57 -4.98 22.93
N VAL A 112 1.79 -5.42 23.23
CA VAL A 112 2.22 -5.73 24.61
C VAL A 112 3.29 -4.76 25.07
N PHE A 113 3.13 -4.12 26.23
CA PHE A 113 4.17 -3.32 26.87
C PHE A 113 4.35 -3.71 28.34
N ALA A 114 5.51 -3.42 28.91
CA ALA A 114 5.87 -3.88 30.25
C ALA A 114 6.34 -2.74 31.16
N SER A 115 5.95 -2.79 32.43
CA SER A 115 6.36 -1.81 33.44
C SER A 115 6.98 -2.49 34.68
N PRO A 116 8.13 -1.99 35.18
CA PRO A 116 8.71 -2.45 36.45
C PRO A 116 8.17 -1.65 37.64
N TRP A 117 7.86 -2.32 38.75
CA TRP A 117 7.62 -1.68 40.05
C TRP A 117 8.90 -1.61 40.88
N GLU A 118 9.62 -2.74 40.94
CA GLU A 118 10.82 -2.90 41.74
C GLU A 118 11.99 -3.42 40.87
N PRO A 119 13.21 -2.93 41.08
CA PRO A 119 14.41 -3.53 40.52
C PRO A 119 14.80 -4.81 41.28
N PRO A 120 15.74 -5.60 40.76
CA PRO A 120 16.40 -6.65 41.52
C PRO A 120 16.90 -6.12 42.88
N ALA A 121 16.63 -6.86 43.95
CA ALA A 121 16.90 -6.42 45.32
C ALA A 121 18.36 -6.04 45.59
N ASN A 122 19.32 -6.63 44.85
CA ASN A 122 20.74 -6.31 44.95
C ASN A 122 21.15 -5.01 44.25
N LEU A 123 20.25 -4.39 43.49
CA LEU A 123 20.47 -3.11 42.82
C LEU A 123 19.86 -1.92 43.59
N ALA A 124 19.02 -2.17 44.59
CA ALA A 124 18.31 -1.14 45.33
C ALA A 124 18.83 -0.92 46.75
N GLU A 125 18.53 0.27 47.27
CA GLU A 125 18.61 0.65 48.67
C GLU A 125 17.24 1.15 49.17
N SER A 126 17.13 1.55 50.44
CA SER A 126 15.88 2.12 50.96
C SER A 126 15.61 3.50 50.34
N GLY A 127 14.38 3.74 49.87
CA GLY A 127 13.95 5.03 49.33
C GLY A 127 13.54 6.06 50.41
N GLY A 128 13.67 5.72 51.69
CA GLY A 128 13.36 6.62 52.80
C GLY A 128 11.90 7.08 52.81
N SER A 129 11.67 8.39 52.96
CA SER A 129 10.33 8.99 52.94
C SER A 129 9.74 9.13 51.54
N ASN A 130 10.54 8.98 50.50
CA ASN A 130 10.12 9.22 49.11
C ASN A 130 9.60 7.94 48.45
N GLY A 131 10.10 6.77 48.85
CA GLY A 131 9.57 5.49 48.43
C GLY A 131 10.12 4.31 49.21
N LYS A 132 9.62 3.10 48.93
CA LYS A 132 10.12 1.87 49.55
C LYS A 132 11.57 1.61 49.15
N LEU A 133 11.85 1.73 47.86
CA LEU A 133 13.17 1.49 47.26
C LEU A 133 13.68 2.73 46.51
N HIS A 134 14.98 2.79 46.32
CA HIS A 134 15.69 3.73 45.46
C HIS A 134 16.85 3.00 44.78
N ILE A 135 17.18 3.35 43.54
CA ILE A 135 18.33 2.77 42.83
C ILE A 135 19.46 3.80 42.86
N PRO A 136 20.59 3.54 43.53
CA PRO A 136 21.73 4.45 43.49
C PRO A 136 22.28 4.53 42.06
N LYS A 137 22.72 5.73 41.65
CA LYS A 137 23.25 6.00 40.29
C LYS A 137 24.34 5.02 39.83
N SER A 138 25.15 4.49 40.76
CA SER A 138 26.17 3.46 40.45
C SER A 138 25.58 2.18 39.86
N ASN A 139 24.28 1.91 40.06
CA ASN A 139 23.57 0.73 39.60
C ASN A 139 22.70 0.97 38.36
N TYR A 140 22.63 2.20 37.82
CA TYR A 140 21.79 2.50 36.65
C TYR A 140 22.11 1.64 35.43
N ALA A 141 23.40 1.45 35.12
CA ALA A 141 23.80 0.58 34.02
C ALA A 141 23.35 -0.89 34.21
N ALA A 142 23.36 -1.38 35.45
CA ALA A 142 22.90 -2.74 35.77
C ALA A 142 21.37 -2.85 35.71
N TYR A 143 20.65 -1.80 36.10
CA TYR A 143 19.20 -1.74 35.97
C TYR A 143 18.76 -1.68 34.50
N ALA A 144 19.41 -0.85 33.67
CA ALA A 144 19.17 -0.82 32.23
C ALA A 144 19.41 -2.20 31.59
N GLN A 145 20.46 -2.91 32.00
CA GLN A 145 20.70 -4.28 31.55
C GLN A 145 19.56 -5.23 31.97
N HIS A 146 19.05 -5.11 33.20
CA HIS A 146 17.92 -5.93 33.67
C HIS A 146 16.66 -5.73 32.80
N LEU A 147 16.34 -4.48 32.46
CA LEU A 147 15.23 -4.16 31.56
C LEU A 147 15.44 -4.74 30.15
N ASN A 148 16.65 -4.59 29.60
CA ASN A 148 17.01 -5.18 28.31
C ASN A 148 16.94 -6.72 28.32
N ASP A 149 17.39 -7.35 29.40
CA ASP A 149 17.35 -8.80 29.56
C ASP A 149 15.91 -9.31 29.62
N PHE A 150 15.00 -8.56 30.28
CA PHE A 150 13.58 -8.87 30.27
C PHE A 150 12.98 -8.78 28.87
N GLY A 151 13.22 -7.67 28.15
CA GLY A 151 12.74 -7.53 26.78
C GLY A 151 13.27 -8.62 25.85
N THR A 152 14.56 -8.96 25.97
CA THR A 152 15.19 -10.07 25.24
C THR A 152 14.57 -11.41 25.61
N TYR A 153 14.30 -11.65 26.89
CA TYR A 153 13.63 -12.88 27.35
C TYR A 153 12.24 -13.01 26.76
N MET A 154 11.43 -11.94 26.76
CA MET A 154 10.09 -11.94 26.17
C MET A 154 10.17 -12.23 24.66
N LYS A 155 11.08 -11.55 23.94
CA LYS A 155 11.30 -11.75 22.50
C LYS A 155 11.66 -13.19 22.16
N ASN A 156 12.58 -13.79 22.93
CA ASN A 156 12.97 -15.20 22.78
C ASN A 156 11.83 -16.18 23.09
N ASN A 157 10.77 -15.74 23.76
CA ASN A 157 9.57 -16.52 24.04
C ASN A 157 8.38 -16.10 23.13
N ASN A 158 8.66 -15.51 21.97
CA ASN A 158 7.67 -15.08 20.97
C ASN A 158 6.71 -13.99 21.46
N VAL A 159 7.20 -13.09 22.31
CA VAL A 159 6.49 -11.86 22.69
C VAL A 159 7.42 -10.69 22.38
N ASP A 160 7.21 -10.05 21.24
CA ASP A 160 7.93 -8.81 20.92
C ASP A 160 7.25 -7.65 21.65
N LEU A 161 7.94 -7.08 22.64
CA LEU A 161 7.39 -5.94 23.37
C LEU A 161 7.34 -4.72 22.44
N TYR A 162 6.27 -3.96 22.56
CA TYR A 162 6.17 -2.66 21.89
C TYR A 162 7.07 -1.64 22.58
N ALA A 163 7.01 -1.60 23.91
CA ALA A 163 7.82 -0.74 24.77
C ALA A 163 8.06 -1.39 26.16
N ILE A 164 9.11 -0.95 26.83
CA ILE A 164 9.36 -1.20 28.26
C ILE A 164 9.51 0.13 29.00
N SER A 165 8.84 0.26 30.15
CA SER A 165 8.89 1.47 30.96
C SER A 165 10.12 1.50 31.88
N VAL A 166 10.59 2.70 32.21
CA VAL A 166 11.65 2.92 33.21
C VAL A 166 11.18 2.52 34.61
N GLN A 167 9.97 2.93 34.99
CA GLN A 167 9.42 2.80 36.34
C GLN A 167 7.92 3.04 36.33
N ASN A 168 7.16 2.19 37.02
CA ASN A 168 5.78 2.50 37.38
C ASN A 168 5.72 3.57 38.48
N GLU A 169 4.97 4.65 38.27
CA GLU A 169 4.62 5.66 39.28
C GLU A 169 5.81 6.11 40.14
N PRO A 170 6.87 6.66 39.50
CA PRO A 170 8.08 7.07 40.20
C PRO A 170 7.83 8.14 41.28
N ASP A 171 6.75 8.91 41.16
CA ASP A 171 6.33 9.98 42.08
C ASP A 171 5.23 9.57 43.08
N TYR A 172 4.82 8.30 43.11
CA TYR A 172 3.88 7.75 44.09
C TYR A 172 4.39 6.43 44.71
N ALA A 173 5.70 6.34 44.90
CA ALA A 173 6.41 5.09 45.14
C ALA A 173 6.48 4.61 46.61
N SER A 174 5.48 4.92 47.44
CA SER A 174 5.50 4.51 48.86
C SER A 174 5.64 2.99 49.08
N GLU A 175 5.17 2.19 48.11
CA GLU A 175 5.24 0.72 48.14
C GLU A 175 6.26 0.13 47.16
N TRP A 176 6.95 0.95 46.35
CA TRP A 176 7.91 0.52 45.33
C TRP A 176 9.06 1.52 45.16
N THR A 177 9.62 1.63 43.95
CA THR A 177 10.87 2.36 43.72
C THR A 177 10.62 3.82 43.32
N TYR A 178 11.10 4.74 44.15
CA TYR A 178 11.04 6.17 43.88
C TYR A 178 12.12 6.60 42.88
N TRP A 179 11.75 7.53 41.99
CA TRP A 179 12.69 8.27 41.16
C TRP A 179 12.30 9.75 41.12
N SER A 180 13.27 10.63 41.36
CA SER A 180 13.07 12.06 41.11
C SER A 180 12.98 12.35 39.61
N THR A 181 12.50 13.55 39.28
CA THR A 181 12.44 13.99 37.87
C THR A 181 13.84 14.14 37.25
N ASP A 182 14.86 14.48 38.04
CA ASP A 182 16.25 14.55 37.58
C ASP A 182 16.87 13.17 37.38
N GLU A 183 16.64 12.24 38.30
CA GLU A 183 17.15 10.87 38.19
C GLU A 183 16.55 10.14 36.98
N THR A 184 15.24 10.29 36.78
CA THR A 184 14.54 9.72 35.61
C THR A 184 15.12 10.29 34.31
N THR A 185 15.29 11.61 34.23
CA THR A 185 15.85 12.27 33.03
C THR A 185 17.31 11.87 32.79
N ASP A 186 18.13 11.79 33.84
CA ASP A 186 19.53 11.36 33.76
C ASP A 186 19.67 9.89 33.34
N PHE A 187 18.79 9.01 33.84
CA PHE A 187 18.75 7.62 33.44
C PHE A 187 18.46 7.48 31.93
N ILE A 188 17.40 8.14 31.46
CA ILE A 188 17.03 8.13 30.04
C ILE A 188 18.15 8.73 29.18
N ALA A 189 18.76 9.85 29.59
CA ALA A 189 19.79 10.49 28.79
C ALA A 189 21.07 9.65 28.63
N ASN A 190 21.41 8.81 29.62
CA ASN A 190 22.77 8.27 29.75
C ASN A 190 22.89 6.74 29.87
N TYR A 191 21.80 5.99 30.01
CA TYR A 191 21.87 4.55 30.28
C TYR A 191 20.96 3.66 29.42
N VAL A 192 20.00 4.25 28.70
CA VAL A 192 19.00 3.48 27.95
C VAL A 192 19.48 3.05 26.56
N ASP A 193 20.65 3.52 26.11
CA ASP A 193 21.37 2.97 24.96
C ASP A 193 21.67 1.46 25.12
N LYS A 194 21.65 0.97 26.36
CA LYS A 194 21.77 -0.45 26.72
C LYS A 194 20.47 -1.24 26.51
N ILE A 195 19.32 -0.57 26.39
CA ILE A 195 18.01 -1.17 26.17
C ILE A 195 17.78 -1.19 24.66
N THR A 196 18.22 -2.29 24.04
CA THR A 196 18.13 -2.51 22.58
C THR A 196 17.03 -3.49 22.20
N SER A 197 16.44 -4.16 23.19
CA SER A 197 15.44 -5.19 22.99
C SER A 197 14.06 -4.68 22.52
N THR A 198 13.73 -3.43 22.82
CA THR A 198 12.41 -2.81 22.57
C THR A 198 12.50 -1.29 22.73
N ARG A 199 11.45 -0.55 22.35
CA ARG A 199 11.29 0.88 22.63
C ARG A 199 11.24 1.19 24.13
N LEU A 200 11.55 2.42 24.49
CA LEU A 200 11.51 2.93 25.86
C LEU A 200 10.25 3.77 26.12
N MET A 201 9.58 3.48 27.24
CA MET A 201 8.48 4.28 27.79
C MET A 201 8.88 4.97 29.10
N SER A 202 8.40 6.19 29.32
CA SER A 202 8.63 6.94 30.56
C SER A 202 7.67 8.14 30.62
N PRO A 203 7.40 8.77 31.77
CA PRO A 203 7.75 8.40 33.14
C PRO A 203 6.69 7.56 33.87
N GLU A 204 5.49 7.38 33.30
CA GLU A 204 4.35 6.76 33.99
C GLU A 204 4.03 7.41 35.34
N SER A 205 4.01 8.75 35.39
CA SER A 205 3.64 9.50 36.60
C SER A 205 2.23 9.12 37.07
N PHE A 206 2.05 8.90 38.38
CA PHE A 206 0.77 8.46 39.00
C PHE A 206 -0.41 9.38 38.67
N GLN A 207 -0.13 10.67 38.63
CA GLN A 207 -1.12 11.70 38.35
C GLN A 207 -0.48 12.73 37.45
N TYR A 208 -1.12 13.01 36.33
CA TYR A 208 -0.70 13.99 35.33
C TYR A 208 -0.91 15.45 35.81
N ALA A 209 -0.40 15.72 37.01
CA ALA A 209 -0.65 16.92 37.78
C ALA A 209 0.07 18.14 37.17
N PRO A 210 -0.51 19.35 37.30
CA PRO A 210 0.16 20.58 36.92
C PRO A 210 1.50 20.77 37.64
N GLU A 211 2.45 21.45 37.02
CA GLU A 211 3.79 21.65 37.60
C GLU A 211 3.80 22.41 38.93
N ASN A 212 2.78 23.22 39.19
CA ASN A 212 2.64 23.98 40.43
C ASN A 212 1.85 23.21 41.52
N ALA A 213 1.52 21.94 41.30
CA ALA A 213 0.84 21.11 42.30
C ALA A 213 1.72 20.95 43.56
N SER A 214 1.21 21.42 44.69
CA SER A 214 1.96 21.41 45.96
C SER A 214 2.04 20.02 46.62
N TRP A 215 1.16 19.09 46.25
CA TRP A 215 1.12 17.73 46.79
C TRP A 215 1.98 16.73 46.02
N VAL A 216 2.45 17.09 44.82
CA VAL A 216 3.52 16.37 44.08
C VAL A 216 4.64 17.38 43.74
N PRO A 217 5.48 17.77 44.71
CA PRO A 217 6.49 18.80 44.51
C PRO A 217 7.53 18.44 43.43
N ASP A 218 7.83 17.16 43.24
CA ASP A 218 8.72 16.64 42.21
C ASP A 218 8.08 15.44 41.50
N GLY A 219 7.31 15.71 40.44
CA GLY A 219 6.57 14.72 39.67
C GLY A 219 5.56 15.36 38.72
N GLY A 220 4.53 14.61 38.32
CA GLY A 220 3.51 15.08 37.38
C GLY A 220 4.11 15.60 36.07
N LYS A 221 3.57 16.72 35.56
CA LYS A 221 4.04 17.34 34.30
C LYS A 221 5.53 17.75 34.30
N LYS A 222 6.19 17.83 35.47
CA LYS A 222 7.62 18.15 35.54
C LYS A 222 8.52 17.08 34.93
N PHE A 223 8.15 15.79 35.03
CA PHE A 223 8.92 14.72 34.39
C PHE A 223 9.04 14.96 32.88
N TYR A 224 7.89 15.15 32.23
CA TYR A 224 7.79 15.37 30.79
C TYR A 224 8.56 16.62 30.37
N LYS A 225 8.41 17.74 31.09
CA LYS A 225 9.19 18.95 30.79
C LYS A 225 10.69 18.74 30.91
N LYS A 226 11.16 18.01 31.92
CA LYS A 226 12.60 17.75 32.04
C LYS A 226 13.12 16.85 30.92
N ILE A 227 12.35 15.84 30.53
CA ILE A 227 12.70 14.97 29.40
C ILE A 227 12.70 15.77 28.09
N LEU A 228 11.64 16.55 27.80
CA LEU A 228 11.54 17.40 26.60
C LEU A 228 12.71 18.41 26.51
N ASN A 229 13.10 19.02 27.64
CA ASN A 229 14.18 20.00 27.68
C ASN A 229 15.59 19.39 27.68
N ASN A 230 15.72 18.07 27.80
CA ASN A 230 16.99 17.37 27.70
C ASN A 230 17.04 16.61 26.38
N GLN A 231 17.79 17.12 25.40
CA GLN A 231 17.86 16.57 24.05
C GLN A 231 18.11 15.05 24.02
N LYS A 232 19.07 14.54 24.79
CA LYS A 232 19.37 13.11 24.82
C LYS A 232 18.23 12.30 25.45
N ALA A 233 17.66 12.79 26.54
CA ALA A 233 16.54 12.11 27.18
C ALA A 233 15.32 12.08 26.26
N PHE A 234 15.04 13.20 25.58
CA PHE A 234 13.98 13.29 24.59
C PHE A 234 14.22 12.31 23.45
N GLU A 235 15.38 12.33 22.80
CA GLU A 235 15.72 11.42 21.69
C GLU A 235 15.52 9.95 22.08
N ASN A 236 15.98 9.57 23.27
CA ASN A 236 15.94 8.20 23.78
C ASN A 236 14.57 7.74 24.32
N CYS A 237 13.63 8.64 24.60
CA CYS A 237 12.30 8.28 25.12
C CYS A 237 11.32 8.09 23.95
N ASP A 238 10.98 6.86 23.58
CA ASP A 238 10.13 6.62 22.40
C ASP A 238 8.64 6.90 22.62
N VAL A 239 8.14 6.63 23.84
CA VAL A 239 6.72 6.76 24.20
C VAL A 239 6.57 7.46 25.55
N PHE A 240 5.72 8.48 25.63
CA PHE A 240 5.39 9.12 26.90
C PHE A 240 4.21 8.41 27.56
N GLY A 241 4.43 7.80 28.72
CA GLY A 241 3.38 7.15 29.52
C GLY A 241 2.96 8.01 30.71
N THR A 242 1.67 8.04 31.05
CA THR A 242 1.13 8.69 32.27
C THR A 242 -0.02 7.88 32.86
N HIS A 243 -0.29 8.06 34.15
CA HIS A 243 -1.48 7.54 34.81
C HIS A 243 -2.45 8.67 35.15
N PHE A 244 -3.73 8.30 35.32
CA PHE A 244 -4.84 9.25 35.45
C PHE A 244 -5.50 9.28 36.84
N TYR A 245 -4.83 8.78 37.88
CA TYR A 245 -5.39 8.76 39.23
C TYR A 245 -5.63 10.18 39.76
N GLY A 246 -6.91 10.56 39.89
CA GLY A 246 -7.31 11.90 40.34
C GLY A 246 -6.97 13.03 39.36
N THR A 247 -6.47 12.71 38.16
CA THR A 247 -6.19 13.69 37.10
C THR A 247 -7.49 14.34 36.65
N GLN A 248 -7.64 15.63 36.91
CA GLN A 248 -8.80 16.40 36.49
C GLN A 248 -8.76 16.63 34.98
N ARG A 249 -9.93 16.72 34.33
CA ARG A 249 -10.03 17.03 32.89
C ARG A 249 -9.20 18.26 32.50
N ALA A 250 -9.25 19.32 33.31
CA ALA A 250 -8.50 20.57 33.07
C ALA A 250 -6.97 20.42 33.15
N TRP A 251 -6.45 19.27 33.61
CA TRP A 251 -5.02 18.99 33.69
C TRP A 251 -4.55 18.09 32.55
N MET A 252 -5.45 17.56 31.71
CA MET A 252 -5.09 16.61 30.65
C MET A 252 -4.44 17.29 29.45
N ASP A 253 -4.80 18.54 29.14
CA ASP A 253 -4.19 19.30 28.04
C ASP A 253 -2.70 19.60 28.33
N PHE A 254 -1.80 19.22 27.42
CA PHE A 254 -0.38 19.53 27.49
C PHE A 254 0.22 19.75 26.09
N PRO A 255 0.01 20.93 25.49
CA PRO A 255 0.35 21.19 24.09
C PRO A 255 1.84 20.98 23.73
N GLU A 256 2.78 21.26 24.65
CA GLU A 256 4.21 21.03 24.39
C GLU A 256 4.52 19.54 24.19
N LEU A 257 3.86 18.65 24.94
CA LEU A 257 4.03 17.21 24.80
C LEU A 257 3.30 16.69 23.56
N GLU A 258 2.08 17.18 23.32
CA GLU A 258 1.24 16.78 22.18
C GLU A 258 1.88 17.12 20.83
N ASN A 259 2.62 18.24 20.77
CA ASN A 259 3.32 18.68 19.56
C ASN A 259 4.77 18.16 19.46
N CYS A 260 5.21 17.27 20.36
CA CYS A 260 6.60 16.78 20.34
C CYS A 260 6.86 15.69 19.30
N GLY A 261 5.82 15.16 18.64
CA GLY A 261 5.93 14.13 17.60
C GLY A 261 6.12 12.70 18.12
N LYS A 262 5.93 12.47 19.43
CA LYS A 262 5.98 11.14 20.06
C LYS A 262 4.60 10.74 20.59
N GLU A 263 4.34 9.45 20.67
CA GLU A 263 3.07 8.93 21.19
C GLU A 263 2.94 9.23 22.69
N ILE A 264 1.73 9.59 23.11
CA ILE A 264 1.37 9.81 24.52
C ILE A 264 0.30 8.81 24.92
N TRP A 265 0.56 8.04 25.97
CA TRP A 265 -0.28 6.93 26.40
C TRP A 265 -0.74 7.16 27.83
N MET A 266 -2.04 6.96 28.07
CA MET A 266 -2.55 6.76 29.42
C MET A 266 -2.42 5.27 29.75
N THR A 267 -1.49 4.92 30.63
CA THR A 267 -1.01 3.54 30.84
C THR A 267 -1.55 2.85 32.10
N GLU A 268 -2.26 3.57 32.96
CA GLU A 268 -2.95 3.00 34.11
C GLU A 268 -3.98 3.95 34.70
N VAL A 269 -5.18 3.40 34.93
CA VAL A 269 -6.16 3.99 35.84
C VAL A 269 -7.23 2.95 36.22
N TYR A 270 -7.92 3.18 37.32
CA TYR A 270 -9.30 2.74 37.51
C TYR A 270 -10.15 3.94 37.92
N VAL A 271 -11.39 4.02 37.41
CA VAL A 271 -12.32 5.10 37.74
C VAL A 271 -13.75 4.59 37.97
N PRO A 272 -14.54 5.23 38.83
CA PRO A 272 -14.13 6.30 39.75
C PRO A 272 -13.48 5.76 41.03
N ASN A 273 -13.53 4.45 41.28
CA ASN A 273 -13.03 3.80 42.49
C ASN A 273 -12.62 2.33 42.23
N SER A 274 -11.98 1.71 43.22
CA SER A 274 -11.63 0.29 43.26
C SER A 274 -12.41 -0.46 44.36
N ASP A 275 -13.62 0.00 44.68
CA ASP A 275 -14.45 -0.60 45.73
C ASP A 275 -14.81 -2.06 45.39
N GLN A 276 -15.02 -2.86 46.43
CA GLN A 276 -15.52 -4.22 46.28
C GLN A 276 -16.84 -4.25 45.48
N ASP A 277 -16.90 -5.16 44.50
CA ASP A 277 -18.05 -5.43 43.62
C ASP A 277 -18.64 -4.18 42.93
N SER A 278 -17.78 -3.22 42.57
CA SER A 278 -18.19 -1.96 41.95
C SER A 278 -18.31 -2.00 40.42
N ALA A 279 -17.76 -3.02 39.75
CA ALA A 279 -17.64 -3.04 38.29
C ALA A 279 -18.98 -2.94 37.53
N ASN A 280 -20.10 -3.29 38.18
CA ASN A 280 -21.45 -3.28 37.61
C ASN A 280 -22.34 -2.15 38.15
N ARG A 281 -21.82 -1.23 38.98
CA ARG A 281 -22.59 -0.08 39.46
C ARG A 281 -22.90 0.84 38.29
N TYR A 282 -24.16 1.26 38.17
CA TYR A 282 -24.65 2.14 37.12
C TYR A 282 -25.53 3.23 37.76
N PRO A 283 -25.42 4.50 37.37
CA PRO A 283 -24.65 5.06 36.25
C PRO A 283 -23.14 5.25 36.49
N GLU A 284 -22.61 4.83 37.65
CA GLU A 284 -21.18 4.98 38.00
C GLU A 284 -20.22 4.51 36.88
N ALA A 285 -20.51 3.40 36.19
CA ALA A 285 -19.68 2.90 35.10
C ALA A 285 -19.48 3.89 33.93
N LEU A 286 -20.37 4.88 33.72
CA LEU A 286 -20.20 5.89 32.68
C LEU A 286 -18.98 6.78 32.91
N ASP A 287 -18.48 6.88 34.14
CA ASP A 287 -17.23 7.58 34.44
C ASP A 287 -16.03 6.97 33.70
N VAL A 288 -16.10 5.68 33.33
CA VAL A 288 -15.10 5.04 32.47
C VAL A 288 -15.12 5.64 31.06
N SER A 289 -16.30 5.69 30.42
CA SER A 289 -16.42 6.28 29.08
C SER A 289 -16.05 7.76 29.08
N GLU A 290 -16.46 8.53 30.09
CA GLU A 290 -16.06 9.94 30.21
C GLU A 290 -14.55 10.10 30.38
N ASN A 291 -13.91 9.24 31.19
CA ASN A 291 -12.47 9.33 31.39
C ASN A 291 -11.68 8.94 30.12
N ILE A 292 -12.16 7.96 29.35
CA ILE A 292 -11.61 7.63 28.03
C ILE A 292 -11.82 8.81 27.07
N HIS A 293 -13.02 9.36 26.97
CA HIS A 293 -13.31 10.54 26.14
C HIS A 293 -12.35 11.70 26.47
N ASN A 294 -12.21 12.04 27.75
CA ASN A 294 -11.31 13.11 28.19
C ASN A 294 -9.85 12.80 27.86
N ALA A 295 -9.40 11.55 27.99
CA ALA A 295 -8.05 11.16 27.58
C ALA A 295 -7.81 11.36 26.09
N MET A 296 -8.77 10.97 25.25
CA MET A 296 -8.66 11.06 23.79
C MET A 296 -8.80 12.50 23.27
N VAL A 297 -9.78 13.25 23.77
CA VAL A 297 -10.12 14.58 23.24
C VAL A 297 -9.28 15.69 23.87
N VAL A 298 -9.01 15.61 25.17
CA VAL A 298 -8.31 16.68 25.91
C VAL A 298 -6.84 16.35 26.11
N GLY A 299 -6.52 15.10 26.43
CA GLY A 299 -5.14 14.67 26.65
C GLY A 299 -4.38 14.28 25.38
N ASN A 300 -5.07 14.26 24.23
CA ASN A 300 -4.56 13.79 22.95
C ASN A 300 -3.86 12.42 23.03
N MET A 301 -4.35 11.55 23.93
CA MET A 301 -3.74 10.25 24.20
C MET A 301 -3.99 9.32 23.01
N SER A 302 -2.96 8.59 22.57
CA SER A 302 -3.07 7.55 21.55
C SER A 302 -3.51 6.21 22.13
N ALA A 303 -3.34 6.00 23.44
CA ALA A 303 -3.71 4.76 24.11
C ALA A 303 -4.34 5.01 25.47
N TYR A 304 -5.21 4.08 25.88
CA TYR A 304 -5.79 4.05 27.21
C TYR A 304 -5.77 2.63 27.77
N THR A 305 -5.09 2.41 28.89
CA THR A 305 -5.11 1.11 29.58
C THR A 305 -5.62 1.20 30.99
N TRP A 306 -6.63 0.39 31.28
CA TRP A 306 -7.14 0.15 32.61
C TRP A 306 -6.06 -0.50 33.50
N TRP A 307 -6.28 -0.50 34.80
CA TRP A 307 -5.53 -1.34 35.72
C TRP A 307 -5.89 -2.83 35.50
N TYR A 308 -6.21 -3.62 36.52
CA TYR A 308 -6.50 -5.04 36.29
C TYR A 308 -7.69 -5.27 35.36
N ILE A 309 -7.44 -5.96 34.23
CA ILE A 309 -8.50 -6.37 33.29
C ILE A 309 -9.54 -7.21 34.04
N ARG A 310 -9.08 -8.25 34.75
CA ARG A 310 -9.92 -9.14 35.56
C ARG A 310 -9.87 -8.77 37.04
N ARG A 311 -10.94 -8.14 37.55
CA ARG A 311 -11.11 -7.84 38.98
C ARG A 311 -12.56 -7.51 39.31
N HIS A 312 -12.92 -7.56 40.59
CA HIS A 312 -14.27 -7.17 41.07
C HIS A 312 -14.66 -5.69 40.78
N TYR A 313 -13.69 -4.84 40.44
CA TYR A 313 -13.90 -3.46 39.96
C TYR A 313 -13.46 -3.26 38.49
N GLY A 314 -12.98 -4.32 37.84
CA GLY A 314 -12.33 -4.28 36.52
C GLY A 314 -13.30 -4.34 35.34
N LEU A 315 -12.73 -4.45 34.14
CA LEU A 315 -13.48 -4.58 32.88
C LEU A 315 -14.15 -5.96 32.76
N MET A 316 -13.56 -6.96 33.40
CA MET A 316 -14.05 -8.33 33.48
C MET A 316 -14.11 -8.76 34.95
N THR A 317 -15.22 -9.36 35.36
CA THR A 317 -15.38 -9.91 36.71
C THR A 317 -14.58 -11.21 36.87
N GLU A 318 -14.36 -11.65 38.10
CA GLU A 318 -13.54 -12.84 38.39
C GLU A 318 -14.09 -14.14 37.74
N ASP A 319 -15.40 -14.21 37.49
CA ASP A 319 -16.05 -15.32 36.77
C ASP A 319 -15.88 -15.24 35.23
N GLY A 320 -15.19 -14.23 34.72
CA GLY A 320 -14.89 -14.06 33.30
C GLY A 320 -15.93 -13.30 32.49
N LYS A 321 -16.98 -12.74 33.12
CA LYS A 321 -17.99 -11.94 32.41
C LYS A 321 -17.56 -10.49 32.26
N ILE A 322 -18.00 -9.85 31.18
CA ILE A 322 -17.82 -8.41 30.96
C ILE A 322 -18.69 -7.64 31.97
N SER A 323 -18.09 -6.66 32.65
CA SER A 323 -18.78 -5.78 33.59
C SER A 323 -19.38 -4.55 32.89
N LYS A 324 -20.20 -3.74 33.59
CA LYS A 324 -20.66 -2.45 33.04
C LYS A 324 -19.51 -1.52 32.70
N ARG A 325 -18.45 -1.47 33.52
CA ARG A 325 -17.21 -0.76 33.19
C ARG A 325 -16.55 -1.32 31.94
N GLY A 326 -16.57 -2.64 31.77
CA GLY A 326 -16.13 -3.33 30.56
C GLY A 326 -16.92 -2.94 29.31
N TYR A 327 -18.26 -2.90 29.38
CA TYR A 327 -19.09 -2.43 28.25
C TYR A 327 -18.87 -0.95 27.94
N CYS A 328 -18.64 -0.11 28.95
CA CYS A 328 -18.26 1.30 28.76
C CYS A 328 -16.91 1.46 28.04
N MET A 329 -15.93 0.60 28.32
CA MET A 329 -14.68 0.51 27.55
C MET A 329 -14.92 -0.01 26.14
N ALA A 330 -15.77 -1.04 25.99
CA ALA A 330 -16.06 -1.71 24.74
C ALA A 330 -16.71 -0.80 23.68
N GLN A 331 -17.36 0.30 24.11
CA GLN A 331 -17.82 1.35 23.21
C GLN A 331 -16.69 2.01 22.41
N TYR A 332 -15.47 1.98 22.94
CA TYR A 332 -14.28 2.40 22.21
C TYR A 332 -13.57 1.19 21.64
N SER A 333 -13.16 0.25 22.48
CA SER A 333 -12.22 -0.81 22.09
C SER A 333 -12.72 -1.73 20.98
N LYS A 334 -14.04 -1.94 20.83
CA LYS A 334 -14.55 -2.82 19.76
C LYS A 334 -14.61 -2.15 18.39
N TYR A 335 -14.77 -0.82 18.36
CA TYR A 335 -15.09 -0.07 17.14
C TYR A 335 -13.95 0.85 16.71
N VAL A 336 -13.27 1.50 17.65
CA VAL A 336 -12.08 2.33 17.40
C VAL A 336 -10.84 1.44 17.47
N ARG A 337 -10.25 1.14 16.30
CA ARG A 337 -9.20 0.13 16.14
C ARG A 337 -7.80 0.74 16.02
N PRO A 338 -6.73 -0.03 16.29
CA PRO A 338 -5.37 0.45 16.10
C PRO A 338 -5.14 0.89 14.66
N GLY A 339 -4.72 2.14 14.46
CA GLY A 339 -4.55 2.75 13.14
C GLY A 339 -5.60 3.82 12.83
N ASP A 340 -6.78 3.76 13.45
CA ASP A 340 -7.79 4.81 13.34
C ASP A 340 -7.23 6.16 13.78
N VAL A 341 -7.76 7.24 13.22
CA VAL A 341 -7.31 8.61 13.51
C VAL A 341 -8.45 9.37 14.19
N ARG A 342 -8.17 9.99 15.34
CA ARG A 342 -9.17 10.90 15.94
C ARG A 342 -9.34 12.11 15.04
N ILE A 343 -10.59 12.46 14.76
CA ILE A 343 -10.95 13.63 13.95
C ILE A 343 -11.67 14.68 14.79
N GLU A 344 -11.80 15.89 14.26
CA GLU A 344 -12.55 16.96 14.89
C GLU A 344 -14.05 16.61 14.96
N ALA A 345 -14.64 16.87 16.13
CA ALA A 345 -16.07 16.80 16.32
C ALA A 345 -16.50 17.86 17.34
N THR A 346 -17.75 18.31 17.25
CA THR A 346 -18.36 19.14 18.30
C THR A 346 -18.38 18.37 19.61
N GLU A 347 -17.42 18.67 20.49
CA GLU A 347 -17.12 17.85 21.67
C GLU A 347 -18.29 17.77 22.65
N GLN A 348 -18.91 18.91 22.97
CA GLN A 348 -19.91 19.02 24.04
C GLN A 348 -21.11 19.83 23.57
N PRO A 349 -22.06 19.24 22.83
CA PRO A 349 -23.24 19.94 22.31
C PRO A 349 -24.26 20.32 23.40
N ALA A 350 -24.21 19.67 24.57
CA ALA A 350 -25.01 20.01 25.74
C ALA A 350 -24.30 19.61 27.05
N ASP A 351 -24.78 20.15 28.16
CA ASP A 351 -24.30 19.76 29.50
C ASP A 351 -24.41 18.25 29.69
N ASN A 352 -23.31 17.63 30.12
CA ASN A 352 -23.19 16.18 30.35
C ASN A 352 -23.30 15.30 29.09
N VAL A 353 -23.27 15.89 27.88
CA VAL A 353 -23.20 15.16 26.61
C VAL A 353 -21.80 15.32 26.02
N TYR A 354 -21.11 14.22 25.73
CA TYR A 354 -19.73 14.21 25.25
C TYR A 354 -19.62 13.38 23.97
N ILE A 355 -19.00 13.94 22.93
CA ILE A 355 -18.89 13.34 21.60
C ILE A 355 -17.42 13.30 21.16
N SER A 356 -16.96 12.13 20.71
CA SER A 356 -15.68 11.97 20.02
C SER A 356 -15.87 11.17 18.73
N ALA A 357 -15.14 11.51 17.67
CA ALA A 357 -15.21 10.83 16.39
C ALA A 357 -13.82 10.35 15.93
N TYR A 358 -13.81 9.23 15.21
CA TYR A 358 -12.60 8.56 14.75
C TYR A 358 -12.81 8.07 13.33
N LYS A 359 -11.86 8.38 12.44
CA LYS A 359 -11.81 7.90 11.07
C LYS A 359 -11.07 6.57 11.05
N GLY A 360 -11.74 5.52 10.58
CA GLY A 360 -11.18 4.19 10.40
C GLY A 360 -10.61 4.01 8.98
N ASP A 361 -11.02 2.93 8.31
CA ASP A 361 -10.80 2.73 6.87
C ASP A 361 -11.45 3.86 6.04
N ASP A 362 -11.07 4.02 4.76
CA ASP A 362 -11.41 5.18 3.91
C ASP A 362 -12.91 5.55 3.85
N ASN A 363 -13.82 4.62 4.20
CA ASN A 363 -15.26 4.81 4.14
C ASN A 363 -15.97 4.67 5.51
N GLN A 364 -15.27 4.73 6.65
CA GLN A 364 -15.91 4.57 7.97
C GLN A 364 -15.55 5.66 8.98
N ILE A 365 -16.56 6.18 9.68
CA ILE A 365 -16.42 7.06 10.84
C ILE A 365 -17.11 6.42 12.06
N ASN A 366 -16.36 6.27 13.14
CA ASN A 366 -16.85 5.79 14.43
C ASN A 366 -17.10 6.99 15.36
N ILE A 367 -18.32 7.17 15.85
CA ILE A 367 -18.71 8.27 16.75
C ILE A 367 -19.11 7.69 18.10
N VAL A 368 -18.42 8.07 19.17
CA VAL A 368 -18.81 7.68 20.53
C VAL A 368 -19.47 8.87 21.23
N ALA A 369 -20.73 8.70 21.63
CA ALA A 369 -21.58 9.68 22.26
C ALA A 369 -22.00 9.23 23.66
N ILE A 370 -21.67 10.04 24.68
CA ILE A 370 -22.00 9.78 26.09
C ILE A 370 -23.04 10.79 26.53
N ASN A 371 -24.14 10.35 27.12
CA ASN A 371 -25.08 11.19 27.85
C ASN A 371 -25.10 10.78 29.32
N LYS A 372 -24.47 11.58 30.19
CA LYS A 372 -24.51 11.39 31.64
C LYS A 372 -25.67 12.13 32.32
N GLY A 373 -26.45 12.89 31.56
CA GLY A 373 -27.63 13.58 32.06
C GLY A 373 -28.74 12.60 32.46
N SER A 374 -29.63 13.05 33.33
CA SER A 374 -30.80 12.30 33.77
C SER A 374 -31.99 12.39 32.79
N THR A 375 -31.80 13.08 31.66
CA THR A 375 -32.81 13.24 30.60
C THR A 375 -32.25 12.80 29.26
N GLY A 376 -33.12 12.25 28.40
CA GLY A 376 -32.77 11.96 27.02
C GLY A 376 -32.51 13.24 26.22
N TYR A 377 -31.68 13.13 25.19
CA TYR A 377 -31.26 14.25 24.36
C TYR A 377 -31.26 13.84 22.89
N THR A 378 -32.00 14.56 22.06
CA THR A 378 -32.00 14.35 20.60
C THR A 378 -30.83 15.11 20.01
N GLN A 379 -29.94 14.43 19.29
CA GLN A 379 -28.80 15.05 18.63
C GLN A 379 -28.85 14.78 17.13
N GLU A 380 -28.63 15.83 16.34
CA GLU A 380 -28.29 15.75 14.93
C GLU A 380 -26.78 15.63 14.77
N PHE A 381 -26.32 14.62 14.04
CA PHE A 381 -24.91 14.48 13.66
C PHE A 381 -24.80 14.78 12.18
N GLU A 382 -23.87 15.65 11.81
CA GLU A 382 -23.54 15.99 10.43
C GLU A 382 -22.07 15.68 10.18
N ILE A 383 -21.80 15.01 9.06
CA ILE A 383 -20.45 14.66 8.61
C ILE A 383 -20.08 15.60 7.47
N ASP A 384 -18.98 16.33 7.62
CA ASP A 384 -18.56 17.30 6.62
C ASP A 384 -18.13 16.60 5.31
N SER A 385 -18.65 17.09 4.19
CA SER A 385 -18.20 16.75 2.83
C SER A 385 -18.29 15.27 2.42
N SER A 386 -19.06 14.43 3.13
CA SER A 386 -19.25 13.00 2.81
C SER A 386 -20.70 12.58 3.00
N ASN A 387 -21.27 11.87 2.03
CA ASN A 387 -22.61 11.31 2.17
C ASN A 387 -22.57 10.01 2.98
N ILE A 388 -23.63 9.76 3.74
CA ILE A 388 -23.81 8.55 4.54
C ILE A 388 -24.48 7.48 3.67
N SER A 389 -24.04 6.22 3.82
CA SER A 389 -24.65 5.04 3.20
C SER A 389 -25.27 4.09 4.23
N ASP A 390 -24.80 4.12 5.46
CA ASP A 390 -25.34 3.32 6.55
C ASP A 390 -24.95 3.91 7.92
N VAL A 391 -25.80 3.67 8.92
CA VAL A 391 -25.55 4.06 10.32
C VAL A 391 -26.03 2.94 11.23
N ASP A 392 -25.07 2.26 11.87
CA ASP A 392 -25.34 1.34 12.96
C ASP A 392 -25.08 2.00 14.31
N ARG A 393 -25.84 1.62 15.34
CA ARG A 393 -25.60 2.06 16.73
C ARG A 393 -25.53 0.90 17.71
N TYR A 394 -24.58 0.98 18.64
CA TYR A 394 -24.43 0.08 19.76
C TYR A 394 -24.52 0.84 21.09
N ARG A 395 -25.50 0.52 21.92
CA ARG A 395 -25.79 1.28 23.15
C ARG A 395 -25.58 0.47 24.42
N THR A 396 -24.97 1.10 25.41
CA THR A 396 -24.90 0.61 26.79
C THR A 396 -25.64 1.58 27.70
N SER A 397 -26.52 1.03 28.53
CA SER A 397 -27.32 1.76 29.53
C SER A 397 -27.39 0.92 30.81
N ALA A 398 -28.24 1.29 31.79
CA ALA A 398 -28.45 0.44 32.96
C ALA A 398 -28.91 -0.98 32.57
N ASN A 399 -29.77 -1.09 31.56
CA ASN A 399 -30.42 -2.35 31.16
C ASN A 399 -29.88 -2.95 29.85
N GLU A 400 -29.01 -2.23 29.14
CA GLU A 400 -28.46 -2.66 27.85
C GLU A 400 -26.94 -2.79 27.94
N ASN A 401 -26.40 -3.73 27.19
CA ASN A 401 -24.96 -3.96 27.03
C ASN A 401 -24.69 -4.05 25.54
N LEU A 402 -24.10 -3.01 24.94
CA LEU A 402 -23.87 -2.91 23.48
C LEU A 402 -25.08 -3.35 22.62
N ALA A 403 -26.30 -2.99 23.04
CA ALA A 403 -27.50 -3.33 22.31
C ALA A 403 -27.47 -2.65 20.93
N ALA A 404 -27.53 -3.45 19.87
CA ALA A 404 -27.47 -2.98 18.51
C ALA A 404 -28.80 -2.35 18.06
N THR A 405 -28.70 -1.36 17.19
CA THR A 405 -29.77 -0.79 16.39
C THR A 405 -29.16 -0.55 15.03
N LEU A 406 -29.47 -1.46 14.11
CA LEU A 406 -28.88 -1.46 12.78
C LEU A 406 -29.74 -0.67 11.81
N ASP A 407 -29.15 -0.25 10.68
CA ASP A 407 -29.83 0.43 9.58
C ASP A 407 -30.62 1.69 10.04
N MET A 408 -29.99 2.56 10.84
CA MET A 408 -30.64 3.77 11.33
C MET A 408 -30.93 4.76 10.18
N GLU A 409 -32.05 5.48 10.28
CA GLU A 409 -32.42 6.51 9.30
C GLU A 409 -31.40 7.66 9.26
N TYR A 410 -30.97 8.02 8.06
CA TYR A 410 -30.08 9.15 7.77
C TYR A 410 -30.60 9.92 6.54
N SER A 411 -30.07 11.11 6.31
CA SER A 411 -30.43 11.98 5.18
C SER A 411 -29.18 12.70 4.65
N GLY A 412 -28.69 12.28 3.49
CA GLY A 412 -27.49 12.86 2.89
C GLY A 412 -26.27 12.63 3.78
N ASN A 413 -25.69 13.70 4.32
CA ASN A 413 -24.53 13.67 5.20
C ASN A 413 -24.88 13.74 6.71
N SER A 414 -26.17 13.69 7.08
CA SER A 414 -26.59 13.82 8.48
C SER A 414 -27.54 12.72 8.94
N PHE A 415 -27.60 12.51 10.25
CA PHE A 415 -28.57 11.61 10.88
C PHE A 415 -28.98 12.12 12.27
N PHE A 416 -30.18 11.75 12.70
CA PHE A 416 -30.66 12.05 14.05
C PHE A 416 -30.55 10.83 14.94
N ALA A 417 -30.10 11.02 16.17
CA ALA A 417 -30.14 9.99 17.19
C ALA A 417 -30.69 10.50 18.52
N GLN A 418 -31.52 9.68 19.15
CA GLN A 418 -31.82 9.82 20.57
C GLN A 418 -30.65 9.26 21.38
N LEU A 419 -30.10 10.10 22.25
CA LEU A 419 -29.13 9.74 23.29
C LEU A 419 -29.90 9.62 24.63
N PRO A 420 -30.31 8.42 25.07
CA PRO A 420 -31.05 8.27 26.31
C PRO A 420 -30.28 8.78 27.53
N ALA A 421 -31.01 9.13 28.58
CA ALA A 421 -30.44 9.46 29.88
C ALA A 421 -29.49 8.35 30.35
N GLU A 422 -28.39 8.74 30.97
CA GLU A 422 -27.40 7.83 31.55
C GLU A 422 -27.03 6.69 30.57
N SER A 423 -26.50 7.03 29.40
CA SER A 423 -26.11 6.04 28.39
C SER A 423 -24.85 6.44 27.64
N VAL A 424 -24.24 5.46 27.00
CA VAL A 424 -23.18 5.67 26.01
C VAL A 424 -23.55 4.89 24.75
N SER A 425 -23.41 5.51 23.59
CA SER A 425 -23.67 4.91 22.28
C SER A 425 -22.47 5.08 21.37
N THR A 426 -22.13 4.05 20.63
CA THR A 426 -21.19 4.14 19.52
C THR A 426 -21.94 3.99 18.22
N PHE A 427 -21.78 4.94 17.32
CA PHE A 427 -22.30 4.91 15.96
C PHE A 427 -21.18 4.51 15.03
N VAL A 428 -21.42 3.48 14.22
CA VAL A 428 -20.54 3.08 13.12
C VAL A 428 -21.19 3.62 11.85
N VAL A 429 -20.61 4.68 11.29
CA VAL A 429 -21.16 5.36 10.12
C VAL A 429 -20.35 4.95 8.90
N THR A 430 -21.03 4.34 7.93
CA THR A 430 -20.44 4.00 6.64
C THR A 430 -20.72 5.13 5.67
N LEU A 431 -19.66 5.70 5.10
CA LEU A 431 -19.75 6.78 4.11
C LEU A 431 -19.95 6.17 2.73
N SER A 432 -20.88 6.74 1.96
CA SER A 432 -20.99 6.44 0.54
C SER A 432 -19.81 7.10 -0.18
N ASP A 433 -19.17 6.34 -1.07
CA ASP A 433 -18.23 6.84 -2.08
C ASP A 433 -18.92 7.61 -3.23
N GLY A 434 -20.20 7.97 -3.05
CA GLY A 434 -21.04 8.55 -4.09
C GLY A 434 -21.52 7.53 -5.14
N THR A 435 -21.33 6.22 -4.91
CA THR A 435 -21.70 5.18 -5.88
C THR A 435 -22.40 3.99 -5.23
N ASP A 436 -23.69 4.06 -4.89
CA ASP A 436 -24.47 2.81 -4.76
C ASP A 436 -25.99 3.00 -4.71
N ASN A 437 -26.67 2.52 -5.74
CA ASN A 437 -27.97 1.87 -5.59
C ASN A 437 -27.71 0.38 -5.33
N THR A 438 -28.12 -0.14 -4.18
CA THR A 438 -27.92 -1.55 -3.80
C THR A 438 -28.74 -2.54 -4.64
N GLU A 439 -29.77 -2.06 -5.32
CA GLU A 439 -30.58 -2.81 -6.28
C GLU A 439 -30.47 -2.15 -7.67
N PRO A 440 -30.34 -2.92 -8.76
CA PRO A 440 -30.26 -2.34 -10.09
C PRO A 440 -31.61 -1.70 -10.47
N ASP A 441 -31.57 -0.66 -11.30
CA ASP A 441 -32.75 0.02 -11.81
C ASP A 441 -33.61 -0.88 -12.75
N GLU A 442 -34.67 -0.32 -13.33
CA GLU A 442 -35.55 -1.05 -14.25
C GLU A 442 -34.87 -1.57 -15.53
N ASN A 443 -33.69 -1.02 -15.88
CA ASN A 443 -32.87 -1.44 -17.00
C ASN A 443 -31.79 -2.46 -16.57
N GLY A 444 -31.71 -2.77 -15.28
CA GLY A 444 -30.71 -3.67 -14.71
C GLY A 444 -29.38 -2.97 -14.39
N TYR A 445 -29.35 -1.64 -14.30
CA TYR A 445 -28.14 -0.84 -14.08
C TYR A 445 -27.97 -0.49 -12.60
N TYR A 446 -26.78 -0.75 -12.06
CA TYR A 446 -26.36 -0.28 -10.73
C TYR A 446 -25.87 1.17 -10.79
N PHE A 447 -25.21 1.55 -11.88
CA PHE A 447 -24.91 2.94 -12.23
C PHE A 447 -24.96 3.14 -13.75
N HIS A 448 -25.27 4.38 -14.15
CA HIS A 448 -25.27 4.85 -15.53
C HIS A 448 -24.77 6.29 -15.55
N ASP A 449 -23.49 6.45 -15.84
CA ASP A 449 -22.80 7.73 -15.83
C ASP A 449 -22.82 8.31 -17.25
N THR A 450 -23.67 9.31 -17.46
CA THR A 450 -23.87 9.98 -18.76
C THR A 450 -23.04 11.25 -18.89
N PHE A 451 -22.35 11.68 -17.82
CA PHE A 451 -21.49 12.88 -17.84
C PHE A 451 -22.21 14.16 -18.29
N GLU A 452 -23.50 14.31 -17.99
CA GLU A 452 -24.26 15.49 -18.41
C GLU A 452 -24.11 16.68 -17.45
N GLU A 453 -23.93 16.39 -16.16
CA GLU A 453 -23.92 17.41 -15.09
C GLU A 453 -22.57 17.51 -14.36
N ASN A 454 -21.83 16.41 -14.24
CA ASN A 454 -20.57 16.29 -13.50
C ASN A 454 -19.79 15.04 -13.91
N GLU A 455 -18.64 14.80 -13.27
CA GLU A 455 -17.73 13.69 -13.53
C GLU A 455 -18.21 12.32 -12.98
N CYS A 456 -19.37 12.26 -12.33
CA CYS A 456 -20.01 11.03 -11.84
C CYS A 456 -19.10 10.14 -10.98
N SER A 457 -18.33 10.74 -10.06
CA SER A 457 -17.35 10.09 -9.19
C SER A 457 -16.19 9.39 -9.92
N TRP A 458 -15.97 9.70 -11.21
CA TRP A 458 -14.76 9.30 -11.90
C TRP A 458 -13.60 10.21 -11.50
N GLU A 459 -12.49 9.58 -11.13
CA GLU A 459 -11.31 10.22 -10.57
C GLU A 459 -10.12 10.14 -11.51
N GLN A 460 -9.20 11.08 -11.33
CA GLN A 460 -7.94 11.11 -12.07
C GLN A 460 -7.10 9.87 -11.74
N ARG A 461 -6.65 9.18 -12.78
CA ARG A 461 -5.64 8.13 -12.64
C ARG A 461 -4.33 8.61 -13.24
N GLY A 462 -3.32 8.80 -12.39
CA GLY A 462 -2.06 9.41 -12.81
C GLY A 462 -2.21 10.91 -13.08
N SER A 463 -1.27 11.50 -13.82
CA SER A 463 -1.33 12.94 -14.16
C SER A 463 -2.25 13.18 -15.35
N VAL A 464 -3.49 13.60 -15.07
CA VAL A 464 -4.50 14.02 -16.05
C VAL A 464 -5.30 15.21 -15.53
N LYS A 465 -6.04 15.87 -16.42
CA LYS A 465 -7.09 16.83 -16.10
C LYS A 465 -8.43 16.31 -16.62
N LEU A 466 -9.46 16.38 -15.78
CA LEU A 466 -10.84 16.02 -16.13
C LEU A 466 -11.63 17.30 -16.40
N ASP A 467 -12.36 17.34 -17.52
CA ASP A 467 -13.28 18.43 -17.84
C ASP A 467 -14.56 17.88 -18.50
N MET A 468 -15.71 18.46 -18.17
CA MET A 468 -16.95 18.21 -18.90
C MET A 468 -16.90 18.89 -20.28
N SER A 469 -17.14 18.14 -21.35
CA SER A 469 -16.94 18.64 -22.71
C SER A 469 -18.09 18.29 -23.65
N GLY A 470 -18.84 19.32 -24.08
CA GLY A 470 -19.82 19.18 -25.17
C GLY A 470 -19.22 19.16 -26.57
N ARG A 471 -17.91 18.93 -26.72
CA ARG A 471 -17.24 18.93 -28.03
C ARG A 471 -17.62 17.72 -28.87
N SER A 472 -17.74 16.56 -28.26
CA SER A 472 -18.05 15.30 -28.96
C SER A 472 -18.71 14.28 -28.04
N PRO A 473 -19.88 14.58 -27.43
CA PRO A 473 -20.66 13.57 -26.73
C PRO A 473 -21.09 12.44 -27.68
N TYR A 474 -21.15 11.21 -27.17
CA TYR A 474 -21.77 10.08 -27.86
C TYR A 474 -23.29 10.20 -27.77
N GLU A 475 -23.81 10.40 -26.55
CA GLU A 475 -25.21 10.66 -26.25
C GLU A 475 -25.33 11.92 -25.40
N GLY A 476 -26.49 12.59 -25.41
CA GLY A 476 -26.66 13.83 -24.64
C GLY A 476 -25.90 15.05 -25.16
N THR A 477 -25.39 15.87 -24.25
CA THR A 477 -24.76 17.17 -24.53
C THR A 477 -23.32 17.28 -24.07
N ASN A 478 -22.85 16.41 -23.17
CA ASN A 478 -21.49 16.44 -22.62
C ASN A 478 -20.90 15.02 -22.58
N ALA A 479 -19.58 14.94 -22.63
CA ALA A 479 -18.81 13.74 -22.31
C ALA A 479 -17.65 14.13 -21.39
N LEU A 480 -17.07 13.17 -20.67
CA LEU A 480 -15.92 13.43 -19.81
C LEU A 480 -14.64 13.43 -20.64
N LEU A 481 -13.95 14.57 -20.70
CA LEU A 481 -12.65 14.71 -21.34
C LEU A 481 -11.52 14.42 -20.34
N ILE A 482 -10.68 13.46 -20.70
CA ILE A 482 -9.42 13.14 -20.03
C ILE A 482 -8.31 13.79 -20.85
N SER A 483 -7.71 14.85 -20.30
CA SER A 483 -6.69 15.66 -20.97
C SER A 483 -5.40 15.80 -20.17
N GLU A 484 -4.40 16.48 -20.74
CA GLU A 484 -3.07 16.69 -20.12
C GLU A 484 -2.35 15.39 -19.74
N ARG A 485 -2.65 14.31 -20.46
CA ARG A 485 -2.08 12.99 -20.20
C ARG A 485 -0.59 12.99 -20.55
N THR A 486 0.23 12.38 -19.68
CA THR A 486 1.69 12.27 -19.85
C THR A 486 2.18 10.85 -20.09
N ALA A 487 1.30 9.85 -19.97
CA ALA A 487 1.59 8.43 -20.23
C ALA A 487 0.31 7.67 -20.59
N ALA A 488 0.46 6.49 -21.22
CA ALA A 488 -0.65 5.65 -21.66
C ALA A 488 -1.55 5.14 -20.53
N TRP A 489 -0.96 4.80 -19.39
CA TRP A 489 -1.71 4.37 -18.20
C TRP A 489 -2.40 5.53 -17.46
N ASN A 490 -2.05 6.78 -17.77
CA ASN A 490 -2.78 7.92 -17.21
C ASN A 490 -4.16 7.93 -17.83
N GLY A 491 -5.20 7.98 -17.01
CA GLY A 491 -6.56 7.83 -17.48
C GLY A 491 -7.53 8.25 -16.42
N VAL A 492 -8.62 7.51 -16.32
CA VAL A 492 -9.65 7.78 -15.33
C VAL A 492 -10.08 6.48 -14.67
N GLN A 493 -10.47 6.55 -13.40
CA GLN A 493 -10.91 5.40 -12.62
C GLN A 493 -12.19 5.71 -11.85
N LYS A 494 -13.02 4.71 -11.59
CA LYS A 494 -14.22 4.83 -10.74
C LYS A 494 -14.20 3.70 -9.73
N LYS A 495 -14.31 4.03 -8.44
CA LYS A 495 -14.49 3.03 -7.38
C LYS A 495 -15.86 2.35 -7.58
N LEU A 496 -15.89 1.04 -7.47
CA LEU A 496 -17.14 0.28 -7.50
C LEU A 496 -17.68 0.12 -6.08
N GLY A 497 -18.96 0.47 -5.91
CA GLY A 497 -19.68 0.30 -4.65
C GLY A 497 -19.90 -1.17 -4.24
N SER A 498 -20.46 -1.33 -3.05
CA SER A 498 -20.84 -2.59 -2.38
C SER A 498 -21.79 -3.49 -3.19
N SER A 499 -22.48 -2.95 -4.20
CA SER A 499 -23.29 -3.74 -5.13
C SER A 499 -22.46 -4.73 -5.97
N PHE A 500 -21.17 -4.45 -6.16
CA PHE A 500 -20.23 -5.24 -6.96
C PHE A 500 -19.38 -6.15 -6.07
N LYS A 501 -19.74 -7.44 -5.99
CA LYS A 501 -19.16 -8.40 -5.06
C LYS A 501 -18.16 -9.33 -5.73
N ALA A 502 -17.06 -9.61 -5.04
CA ALA A 502 -16.08 -10.60 -5.45
C ALA A 502 -16.72 -11.97 -5.74
N GLY A 503 -16.31 -12.60 -6.83
CA GLY A 503 -16.83 -13.90 -7.26
C GLY A 503 -18.15 -13.85 -8.05
N ASN A 504 -18.82 -12.70 -8.12
CA ASN A 504 -20.04 -12.53 -8.92
C ASN A 504 -19.72 -12.02 -10.33
N GLU A 505 -20.65 -12.25 -11.26
CA GLU A 505 -20.59 -11.72 -12.63
C GLU A 505 -21.40 -10.43 -12.76
N TYR A 506 -20.93 -9.53 -13.63
CA TYR A 506 -21.57 -8.24 -13.93
C TYR A 506 -21.39 -7.88 -15.41
N SER A 507 -22.20 -6.95 -15.88
CA SER A 507 -22.02 -6.29 -17.17
C SER A 507 -21.34 -4.94 -16.97
N PHE A 508 -20.23 -4.68 -17.67
CA PHE A 508 -19.56 -3.37 -17.69
C PHE A 508 -19.48 -2.84 -19.12
N SER A 509 -19.66 -1.53 -19.29
CA SER A 509 -19.54 -0.83 -20.57
C SER A 509 -19.02 0.58 -20.39
N VAL A 510 -18.26 1.07 -21.35
CA VAL A 510 -17.95 2.50 -21.52
C VAL A 510 -17.66 2.80 -22.98
N ASP A 511 -18.14 3.94 -23.48
CA ASP A 511 -17.87 4.39 -24.83
C ASP A 511 -16.69 5.36 -24.84
N VAL A 512 -15.72 5.11 -25.71
CA VAL A 512 -14.48 5.90 -25.78
C VAL A 512 -14.25 6.52 -27.16
N LEU A 513 -13.75 7.75 -27.17
CA LEU A 513 -13.42 8.53 -28.37
C LEU A 513 -12.11 9.28 -28.15
N TYR A 514 -11.36 9.54 -29.21
CA TYR A 514 -10.24 10.48 -29.19
C TYR A 514 -10.18 11.31 -30.48
N LEU A 515 -9.58 12.50 -30.39
CA LEU A 515 -9.61 13.50 -31.46
C LEU A 515 -8.24 14.07 -31.82
N ASP A 516 -7.30 14.10 -30.88
CA ASP A 516 -6.06 14.87 -30.94
C ASP A 516 -4.80 14.01 -30.99
N SER A 517 -4.87 12.94 -31.79
CA SER A 517 -3.71 12.13 -32.17
C SER A 517 -3.33 12.38 -33.62
N GLU A 518 -2.05 12.24 -33.98
CA GLU A 518 -1.64 12.10 -35.39
C GLU A 518 -1.99 10.69 -35.92
N ASN A 519 -2.14 9.71 -35.03
CA ASN A 519 -2.49 8.34 -35.40
C ASN A 519 -3.96 8.25 -35.81
N THR A 520 -4.18 7.53 -36.90
CA THR A 520 -5.54 7.23 -37.31
C THR A 520 -6.18 6.26 -36.33
N SER A 521 -5.49 5.30 -35.70
CA SER A 521 -6.06 4.38 -34.71
C SER A 521 -5.46 4.51 -33.30
N GLN A 522 -6.22 4.13 -32.27
CA GLN A 522 -5.76 4.15 -30.88
C GLN A 522 -6.36 2.99 -30.08
N LYS A 523 -5.55 2.28 -29.29
CA LYS A 523 -6.03 1.19 -28.45
C LYS A 523 -6.43 1.67 -27.05
N PHE A 524 -7.59 1.22 -26.61
CA PHE A 524 -8.14 1.48 -25.29
C PHE A 524 -8.38 0.18 -24.53
N ALA A 525 -8.25 0.25 -23.21
CA ALA A 525 -8.57 -0.82 -22.29
C ALA A 525 -9.55 -0.36 -21.22
N LEU A 526 -10.51 -1.24 -20.91
CA LEU A 526 -11.30 -1.20 -19.71
C LEU A 526 -10.74 -2.27 -18.77
N THR A 527 -10.28 -1.86 -17.59
CA THR A 527 -9.56 -2.72 -16.64
C THR A 527 -10.21 -2.66 -15.26
N LEU A 528 -10.23 -3.78 -14.55
CA LEU A 528 -10.58 -3.84 -13.14
C LEU A 528 -9.32 -3.78 -12.28
N GLN A 529 -9.17 -2.75 -11.45
CA GLN A 529 -8.18 -2.71 -10.36
C GLN A 529 -8.84 -3.22 -9.08
N TYR A 530 -8.15 -4.02 -8.27
CA TYR A 530 -8.66 -4.49 -6.98
C TYR A 530 -7.52 -4.93 -6.05
N LYS A 531 -7.73 -4.95 -4.74
CA LYS A 531 -6.89 -5.66 -3.77
C LYS A 531 -7.31 -7.13 -3.68
N ASP A 532 -6.37 -8.05 -3.81
CA ASP A 532 -6.65 -9.48 -3.61
C ASP A 532 -6.78 -9.85 -2.12
N SER A 533 -6.97 -11.13 -1.81
CA SER A 533 -7.10 -11.62 -0.42
C SER A 533 -5.85 -11.40 0.44
N ALA A 534 -4.71 -11.06 -0.16
CA ALA A 534 -3.48 -10.69 0.53
C ALA A 534 -3.33 -9.16 0.71
N GLY A 535 -4.29 -8.37 0.22
CA GLY A 535 -4.26 -6.91 0.24
C GLY A 535 -3.40 -6.29 -0.88
N GLU A 536 -2.92 -7.08 -1.85
CA GLU A 536 -2.09 -6.57 -2.95
C GLU A 536 -2.96 -6.04 -4.10
N THR A 537 -2.64 -4.84 -4.61
CA THR A 537 -3.30 -4.30 -5.80
C THR A 537 -2.99 -5.13 -7.06
N LYS A 538 -4.03 -5.56 -7.76
CA LYS A 538 -4.03 -6.31 -9.01
C LYS A 538 -4.83 -5.58 -10.07
N TYR A 539 -4.54 -5.87 -11.33
CA TYR A 539 -5.23 -5.35 -12.49
C TYR A 539 -5.68 -6.51 -13.39
N ALA A 540 -6.94 -6.51 -13.81
CA ALA A 540 -7.50 -7.54 -14.67
C ALA A 540 -8.29 -6.91 -15.81
N ASN A 541 -7.91 -7.22 -17.05
CA ASN A 541 -8.53 -6.66 -18.25
C ASN A 541 -10.00 -7.12 -18.39
N ILE A 542 -10.92 -6.18 -18.62
CA ILE A 542 -12.33 -6.43 -18.92
C ILE A 542 -12.56 -6.51 -20.43
N ASP A 543 -12.06 -5.52 -21.17
CA ASP A 543 -12.10 -5.46 -22.64
C ASP A 543 -10.98 -4.58 -23.21
N THR A 544 -10.58 -4.83 -24.45
CA THR A 544 -9.60 -4.02 -25.19
C THR A 544 -10.06 -3.86 -26.63
N LYS A 545 -10.15 -2.61 -27.12
CA LYS A 545 -10.50 -2.34 -28.52
C LYS A 545 -9.64 -1.26 -29.16
N THR A 546 -9.57 -1.33 -30.49
CA THR A 546 -8.96 -0.29 -31.31
C THR A 546 -10.03 0.69 -31.74
N ALA A 547 -9.91 1.94 -31.30
CA ALA A 547 -10.76 3.05 -31.69
C ALA A 547 -10.27 3.68 -32.99
N VAL A 548 -11.21 4.16 -33.79
CA VAL A 548 -11.00 4.94 -35.01
C VAL A 548 -11.10 6.42 -34.61
N LYS A 549 -10.05 7.21 -34.81
CA LYS A 549 -10.06 8.67 -34.60
C LYS A 549 -11.36 9.33 -35.06
N GLY A 550 -11.98 10.11 -34.17
CA GLY A 550 -13.24 10.79 -34.46
C GLY A 550 -14.48 9.89 -34.41
N LYS A 551 -14.36 8.63 -34.00
CA LYS A 551 -15.47 7.69 -33.83
C LYS A 551 -15.43 7.02 -32.47
N TYR A 552 -16.59 6.91 -31.85
CA TYR A 552 -16.75 6.16 -30.61
C TYR A 552 -16.61 4.66 -30.84
N VAL A 553 -16.02 3.97 -29.87
CA VAL A 553 -16.03 2.51 -29.75
C VAL A 553 -16.43 2.12 -28.34
N GLN A 554 -17.27 1.09 -28.22
CA GLN A 554 -17.72 0.56 -26.93
C GLN A 554 -16.72 -0.47 -26.40
N LEU A 555 -16.15 -0.25 -25.22
CA LEU A 555 -15.46 -1.27 -24.44
C LEU A 555 -16.49 -1.94 -23.54
N SER A 556 -16.71 -3.25 -23.67
CA SER A 556 -17.75 -3.90 -22.88
C SER A 556 -17.52 -5.39 -22.64
N ASN A 557 -17.99 -5.86 -21.48
CA ASN A 557 -18.08 -7.27 -21.16
C ASN A 557 -19.38 -7.55 -20.44
N LYS A 558 -20.16 -8.48 -20.99
CA LYS A 558 -21.51 -8.81 -20.55
C LYS A 558 -21.58 -9.74 -19.33
N ASN A 559 -20.51 -10.48 -19.06
CA ASN A 559 -20.46 -11.44 -17.95
C ASN A 559 -19.04 -11.45 -17.37
N TYR A 560 -18.57 -10.29 -16.92
CA TYR A 560 -17.26 -10.20 -16.29
C TYR A 560 -17.36 -10.70 -14.85
N LYS A 561 -16.68 -11.81 -14.56
CA LYS A 561 -16.58 -12.32 -13.19
C LYS A 561 -15.53 -11.52 -12.42
N ILE A 562 -15.96 -10.77 -11.41
CA ILE A 562 -15.04 -10.12 -10.47
C ILE A 562 -14.24 -11.21 -9.75
N PRO A 563 -12.90 -11.12 -9.67
CA PRO A 563 -12.07 -12.13 -9.02
C PRO A 563 -12.51 -12.45 -7.59
N GLU A 564 -12.36 -13.71 -7.18
CA GLU A 564 -12.70 -14.14 -5.82
C GLU A 564 -11.76 -13.50 -4.79
N GLY A 565 -12.31 -13.05 -3.66
CA GLY A 565 -11.56 -12.34 -2.63
C GLY A 565 -11.11 -10.92 -3.01
N ALA A 566 -11.60 -10.37 -4.13
CA ALA A 566 -11.35 -8.99 -4.50
C ALA A 566 -11.98 -8.00 -3.49
N SER A 567 -11.24 -6.96 -3.14
CA SER A 567 -11.67 -5.81 -2.33
C SER A 567 -11.12 -4.54 -2.95
N ASP A 568 -11.58 -3.35 -2.52
CA ASP A 568 -11.06 -2.06 -3.02
C ASP A 568 -11.04 -1.96 -4.56
N ILE A 569 -12.23 -2.16 -5.16
CA ILE A 569 -12.41 -2.45 -6.58
C ILE A 569 -12.65 -1.15 -7.37
N TYR A 570 -11.95 -0.97 -8.49
CA TYR A 570 -12.11 0.17 -9.39
C TYR A 570 -12.25 -0.29 -10.84
N LEU A 571 -13.11 0.38 -11.62
CA LEU A 571 -13.03 0.38 -13.08
C LEU A 571 -12.00 1.42 -13.52
N VAL A 572 -11.22 1.09 -14.54
CA VAL A 572 -10.17 1.94 -15.09
C VAL A 572 -10.30 1.99 -16.60
N VAL A 573 -10.27 3.20 -17.16
CA VAL A 573 -10.22 3.44 -18.61
C VAL A 573 -8.93 4.14 -18.96
N GLU A 574 -8.16 3.52 -19.86
CA GLU A 574 -6.83 4.00 -20.24
C GLU A 574 -6.51 3.65 -21.69
N THR A 575 -5.43 4.24 -22.23
CA THR A 575 -4.88 3.81 -23.52
C THR A 575 -3.78 2.77 -23.29
N LEU A 576 -3.58 1.86 -24.24
CA LEU A 576 -2.48 0.88 -24.15
C LEU A 576 -1.13 1.46 -24.59
N ASP A 577 -1.17 2.52 -25.39
CA ASP A 577 -0.04 3.26 -25.92
C ASP A 577 -0.41 4.75 -26.08
N GLY A 578 0.59 5.59 -26.33
CA GLY A 578 0.40 7.03 -26.52
C GLY A 578 -0.07 7.79 -25.27
N SER A 579 -0.25 9.10 -25.41
CA SER A 579 -0.77 9.97 -24.35
C SER A 579 -1.89 10.87 -24.91
N ASP A 580 -2.59 10.38 -25.93
CA ASP A 580 -3.64 11.12 -26.63
C ASP A 580 -4.80 11.43 -25.69
N ASN A 581 -5.35 12.65 -25.75
CA ASN A 581 -6.50 12.96 -24.92
C ASN A 581 -7.71 12.19 -25.45
N PHE A 582 -8.58 11.77 -24.54
CA PHE A 582 -9.74 10.97 -24.91
C PHE A 582 -10.97 11.39 -24.12
N TYR A 583 -12.11 10.99 -24.65
CA TYR A 583 -13.43 11.20 -24.09
C TYR A 583 -13.96 9.85 -23.64
N ILE A 584 -14.61 9.81 -22.49
CA ILE A 584 -15.49 8.71 -22.12
C ILE A 584 -16.92 9.21 -22.04
N ASP A 585 -17.85 8.34 -22.43
CA ASP A 585 -19.27 8.59 -22.36
C ASP A 585 -20.04 7.29 -22.06
N GLU A 586 -21.28 7.41 -21.58
CA GLU A 586 -22.20 6.30 -21.33
C GLU A 586 -21.56 5.12 -20.56
N ALA A 587 -20.92 5.41 -19.41
CA ALA A 587 -20.28 4.38 -18.60
C ALA A 587 -21.31 3.68 -17.70
N VAL A 588 -21.39 2.36 -17.77
CA VAL A 588 -22.47 1.57 -17.14
C VAL A 588 -21.90 0.35 -16.42
N GLY A 589 -22.39 0.12 -15.20
CA GLY A 589 -22.25 -1.13 -14.46
C GLY A 589 -23.63 -1.72 -14.18
N ALA A 590 -23.85 -2.98 -14.57
CA ALA A 590 -25.16 -3.60 -14.61
C ALA A 590 -25.12 -5.06 -14.16
N ALA A 591 -26.29 -5.63 -13.90
CA ALA A 591 -26.44 -7.06 -13.61
C ALA A 591 -25.84 -7.93 -14.73
N ALA A 592 -25.31 -9.10 -14.37
CA ALA A 592 -24.77 -10.06 -15.34
C ALA A 592 -25.79 -10.36 -16.45
N GLY A 593 -25.32 -10.38 -17.69
CA GLY A 593 -26.18 -10.70 -18.83
C GLY A 593 -27.00 -9.52 -19.34
N THR A 594 -26.90 -8.34 -18.74
CA THR A 594 -27.50 -7.10 -19.27
C THR A 594 -26.77 -6.69 -20.55
N VAL A 595 -27.52 -6.41 -21.62
CA VAL A 595 -26.98 -5.91 -22.89
C VAL A 595 -27.02 -4.39 -22.85
N ILE A 596 -25.84 -3.77 -22.81
CA ILE A 596 -25.70 -2.31 -22.83
C ILE A 596 -25.47 -1.91 -24.29
N ASN A 597 -26.33 -1.07 -24.83
CA ASN A 597 -26.19 -0.57 -26.19
C ASN A 597 -25.03 0.43 -26.26
N GLY A 598 -24.32 0.44 -27.38
CA GLY A 598 -23.23 1.37 -27.64
C GLY A 598 -23.10 1.65 -29.14
N PRO A 599 -22.09 2.40 -29.57
CA PRO A 599 -21.82 2.72 -30.97
C PRO A 599 -21.73 1.45 -31.83
N ALA A 600 -22.28 1.53 -33.04
CA ALA A 600 -22.19 0.43 -34.00
C ALA A 600 -20.73 0.13 -34.33
N GLU A 601 -20.34 -1.14 -34.21
CA GLU A 601 -18.98 -1.60 -34.50
C GLU A 601 -18.62 -1.29 -35.96
N ILE A 602 -17.54 -0.52 -36.16
CA ILE A 602 -17.04 -0.17 -37.48
C ILE A 602 -16.29 -1.39 -38.03
N LYS A 603 -16.94 -2.15 -38.92
CA LYS A 603 -16.35 -3.31 -39.58
C LYS A 603 -15.68 -2.89 -40.89
N PHE A 604 -14.40 -3.18 -41.01
CA PHE A 604 -13.63 -2.99 -42.24
C PHE A 604 -12.59 -4.10 -42.38
N THR A 605 -12.12 -4.32 -43.61
CA THR A 605 -11.08 -5.31 -43.91
C THR A 605 -9.80 -4.54 -44.23
N TYR A 606 -8.71 -4.82 -43.51
CA TYR A 606 -7.40 -4.28 -43.90
C TYR A 606 -7.07 -4.70 -45.33
N GLY A 607 -6.68 -3.74 -46.16
CA GLY A 607 -6.41 -3.89 -47.58
C GLY A 607 -7.59 -3.60 -48.52
N ASP A 608 -8.84 -3.54 -48.02
CA ASP A 608 -10.04 -3.20 -48.80
C ASP A 608 -10.32 -1.69 -48.70
N VAL A 609 -9.47 -0.91 -49.37
CA VAL A 609 -9.38 0.55 -49.25
C VAL A 609 -10.59 1.23 -49.86
N ASN A 610 -11.17 0.64 -50.91
CA ASN A 610 -12.35 1.16 -51.58
C ASN A 610 -13.68 0.62 -50.99
N SER A 611 -13.60 -0.31 -50.02
CA SER A 611 -14.73 -0.95 -49.33
C SER A 611 -15.68 -1.72 -50.27
N ASP A 612 -15.15 -2.32 -51.34
CA ASP A 612 -15.93 -3.13 -52.28
C ASP A 612 -16.04 -4.61 -51.88
N GLY A 613 -15.35 -5.00 -50.79
CA GLY A 613 -15.36 -6.35 -50.23
C GLY A 613 -14.26 -7.25 -50.79
N ASN A 614 -13.40 -6.76 -51.68
CA ASN A 614 -12.25 -7.49 -52.23
C ASN A 614 -10.95 -6.72 -51.94
N ILE A 615 -9.83 -7.44 -51.88
CA ILE A 615 -8.49 -6.82 -51.80
C ILE A 615 -7.81 -7.06 -53.14
N ASP A 616 -7.78 -6.04 -53.99
CA ASP A 616 -7.25 -6.13 -55.35
C ASP A 616 -6.49 -4.88 -55.83
N CYS A 617 -6.15 -4.84 -57.12
CA CYS A 617 -5.34 -3.75 -57.69
C CYS A 617 -6.02 -2.36 -57.65
N PHE A 618 -7.34 -2.30 -57.49
CA PHE A 618 -8.09 -1.07 -57.30
C PHE A 618 -7.84 -0.48 -55.91
N ASP A 619 -7.60 -1.29 -54.88
CA ASP A 619 -7.24 -0.83 -53.53
C ASP A 619 -5.85 -0.17 -53.49
N VAL A 620 -4.88 -0.69 -54.23
CA VAL A 620 -3.57 -0.04 -54.39
C VAL A 620 -3.71 1.33 -55.06
N SER A 621 -4.63 1.43 -56.01
CA SER A 621 -4.90 2.70 -56.71
C SER A 621 -5.63 3.68 -55.80
N ALA A 622 -6.60 3.21 -55.02
CA ALA A 622 -7.32 3.99 -54.02
C ALA A 622 -6.39 4.47 -52.90
N ALA A 623 -5.53 3.62 -52.36
CA ALA A 623 -4.56 3.96 -51.33
C ALA A 623 -3.58 5.03 -51.79
N LYS A 624 -2.99 4.87 -52.98
CA LYS A 624 -2.10 5.88 -53.58
C LYS A 624 -2.80 7.19 -53.88
N PHE A 625 -4.05 7.13 -54.33
CA PHE A 625 -4.84 8.33 -54.58
C PHE A 625 -5.15 9.05 -53.27
N GLY A 626 -5.52 8.30 -52.22
CA GLY A 626 -5.73 8.78 -50.86
C GLY A 626 -4.51 9.49 -50.28
N MET A 627 -3.31 8.92 -50.44
CA MET A 627 -2.05 9.55 -50.02
C MET A 627 -1.74 10.88 -50.73
N ILE A 628 -2.25 11.10 -51.95
CA ILE A 628 -1.96 12.32 -52.75
C ILE A 628 -3.06 13.38 -52.60
N LYS A 629 -4.32 12.94 -52.46
CA LYS A 629 -5.51 13.81 -52.54
C LYS A 629 -6.41 13.77 -51.31
N GLY A 630 -6.07 12.98 -50.29
CA GLY A 630 -6.91 12.67 -49.14
C GLY A 630 -7.82 11.46 -49.42
N PHE A 631 -8.09 10.67 -48.38
CA PHE A 631 -8.98 9.52 -48.43
C PHE A 631 -10.46 9.95 -48.49
N SER A 632 -11.31 9.11 -49.11
CA SER A 632 -12.75 9.35 -49.23
C SER A 632 -13.52 9.29 -47.90
N GLY A 633 -12.89 8.78 -46.84
CA GLY A 633 -13.38 8.76 -45.47
C GLY A 633 -12.43 8.01 -44.54
N ASN A 634 -12.61 8.18 -43.23
CA ASN A 634 -11.76 7.60 -42.18
C ASN A 634 -11.53 6.09 -42.40
N ILE A 635 -12.59 5.32 -42.67
CA ILE A 635 -12.51 3.85 -42.91
C ILE A 635 -11.56 3.48 -44.05
N SER A 636 -11.56 4.23 -45.15
CA SER A 636 -10.65 3.98 -46.29
C SER A 636 -9.19 4.20 -45.89
N GLU A 637 -8.93 5.12 -44.98
CA GLU A 637 -7.59 5.37 -44.45
C GLU A 637 -7.12 4.21 -43.53
N TYR A 638 -7.96 3.70 -42.62
CA TYR A 638 -7.59 2.48 -41.83
C TYR A 638 -7.43 1.24 -42.67
N ALA A 639 -8.31 1.04 -43.65
CA ALA A 639 -8.18 -0.10 -44.55
C ALA A 639 -6.89 0.00 -45.37
N ALA A 640 -6.36 1.21 -45.59
CA ALA A 640 -5.10 1.43 -46.28
C ALA A 640 -3.86 1.30 -45.38
N ASP A 641 -3.98 1.53 -44.06
CA ASP A 641 -2.94 1.25 -43.06
C ASP A 641 -2.89 -0.26 -42.76
N VAL A 642 -2.47 -1.03 -43.76
CA VAL A 642 -2.43 -2.50 -43.68
C VAL A 642 -1.41 -3.00 -42.69
N ASN A 643 -0.42 -2.18 -42.37
CA ASN A 643 0.59 -2.50 -41.37
C ASN A 643 0.20 -2.02 -39.96
N GLN A 644 -0.88 -1.25 -39.81
CA GLN A 644 -1.42 -0.81 -38.52
C GLN A 644 -0.42 -0.01 -37.67
N ASN A 645 0.49 0.75 -38.30
CA ASN A 645 1.41 1.65 -37.59
C ASN A 645 0.77 3.02 -37.28
N GLY A 646 -0.49 3.23 -37.68
CA GLY A 646 -1.23 4.47 -37.47
C GLY A 646 -1.14 5.46 -38.64
N ALA A 647 -0.33 5.18 -39.67
CA ALA A 647 -0.10 6.04 -40.83
C ALA A 647 -0.18 5.27 -42.16
N VAL A 648 -0.74 5.88 -43.20
CA VAL A 648 -0.72 5.28 -44.54
C VAL A 648 0.49 5.78 -45.33
N ASP A 649 1.50 4.92 -45.51
CA ASP A 649 2.75 5.28 -46.16
C ASP A 649 3.16 4.31 -47.28
N SER A 650 4.40 4.45 -47.76
CA SER A 650 4.90 3.61 -48.86
C SER A 650 5.05 2.13 -48.52
N ASP A 651 5.22 1.80 -47.24
CA ASP A 651 5.31 0.43 -46.76
C ASP A 651 3.93 -0.25 -46.75
N ASP A 652 2.86 0.47 -46.47
CA ASP A 652 1.49 -0.05 -46.68
C ASP A 652 1.23 -0.39 -48.14
N ILE A 653 1.59 0.51 -49.04
CA ILE A 653 1.46 0.28 -50.48
C ILE A 653 2.29 -0.93 -50.93
N LYS A 654 3.44 -1.18 -50.29
CA LYS A 654 4.33 -2.30 -50.59
C LYS A 654 3.73 -3.61 -50.09
N GLN A 655 3.18 -3.63 -48.87
CA GLN A 655 2.51 -4.80 -48.31
C GLN A 655 1.20 -5.13 -49.04
N LEU A 656 0.39 -4.11 -49.35
CA LEU A 656 -0.84 -4.25 -50.12
C LEU A 656 -0.57 -4.88 -51.49
N LYS A 657 0.46 -4.41 -52.21
CA LYS A 657 0.89 -5.03 -53.47
C LYS A 657 1.41 -6.44 -53.30
N ALA A 658 2.22 -6.71 -52.28
CA ALA A 658 2.76 -8.03 -52.02
C ALA A 658 1.64 -9.05 -51.74
N TYR A 659 0.60 -8.63 -51.02
CA TYR A 659 -0.58 -9.44 -50.74
C TYR A 659 -1.37 -9.75 -52.01
N ILE A 660 -1.66 -8.73 -52.84
CA ILE A 660 -2.36 -8.90 -54.13
C ILE A 660 -1.57 -9.78 -55.10
N MET A 661 -0.23 -9.71 -55.06
CA MET A 661 0.66 -10.55 -55.87
C MET A 661 0.85 -11.96 -55.30
N GLY A 662 0.21 -12.30 -54.16
CA GLY A 662 0.33 -13.61 -53.50
C GLY A 662 1.71 -13.88 -52.89
N GLN A 663 2.52 -12.84 -52.68
CA GLN A 663 3.85 -12.95 -52.06
C GLN A 663 3.79 -13.05 -50.53
N ILE A 664 2.72 -12.52 -49.95
CA ILE A 664 2.36 -12.68 -48.54
C ILE A 664 0.90 -13.10 -48.45
N SER A 665 0.56 -13.94 -47.46
CA SER A 665 -0.82 -14.40 -47.20
C SER A 665 -1.54 -13.60 -46.11
N GLU A 666 -0.83 -12.69 -45.45
CA GLU A 666 -1.31 -11.83 -44.37
C GLU A 666 -0.44 -10.55 -44.33
N PHE A 667 -1.00 -9.45 -43.86
CA PHE A 667 -0.24 -8.22 -43.64
C PHE A 667 0.59 -8.32 -42.37
N LYS A 668 1.83 -7.82 -42.44
CA LYS A 668 2.69 -7.70 -41.27
C LYS A 668 2.35 -6.42 -40.54
N ILE A 669 1.76 -6.61 -39.35
CA ILE A 669 1.49 -5.54 -38.39
C ILE A 669 2.84 -4.97 -37.89
N SER A 670 3.00 -3.66 -38.00
CA SER A 670 4.06 -2.89 -37.39
C SER A 670 3.87 -2.90 -35.88
N GLU A 671 4.90 -3.30 -35.13
CA GLU A 671 4.93 -3.06 -33.69
C GLU A 671 4.97 -1.53 -33.50
N THR A 672 4.02 -0.96 -32.75
CA THR A 672 3.89 0.48 -32.51
C THR A 672 5.23 1.04 -32.04
N GLU A 673 5.76 2.06 -32.71
CA GLU A 673 6.91 2.80 -32.19
C GLU A 673 6.50 3.41 -30.84
N LYS A 674 7.11 2.89 -29.77
CA LYS A 674 7.04 3.50 -28.44
C LYS A 674 7.48 4.95 -28.60
N SER A 675 6.69 5.90 -28.03
CA SER A 675 7.06 7.31 -27.93
C SER A 675 8.49 7.40 -27.40
N ALA A 676 9.45 7.73 -28.27
CA ALA A 676 10.86 7.61 -27.98
C ALA A 676 11.28 8.71 -26.99
N VAL A 677 11.27 8.38 -25.70
CA VAL A 677 12.01 9.14 -24.71
C VAL A 677 13.48 9.10 -25.13
N THR A 678 14.15 10.25 -25.20
CA THR A 678 15.56 10.24 -25.57
C THR A 678 16.35 9.41 -24.54
N PRO A 679 17.43 8.71 -24.92
CA PRO A 679 18.28 8.00 -23.96
C PRO A 679 18.66 8.85 -22.73
N ALA A 680 18.88 10.16 -22.93
CA ALA A 680 19.16 11.10 -21.86
C ALA A 680 18.00 11.25 -20.86
N GLU A 681 16.79 11.48 -21.35
CA GLU A 681 15.58 11.61 -20.52
C GLU A 681 15.23 10.30 -19.83
N TYR A 682 15.41 9.17 -20.52
CA TYR A 682 15.11 7.86 -19.98
C TYR A 682 16.06 7.52 -18.82
N MET A 683 17.37 7.68 -19.01
CA MET A 683 18.33 7.48 -17.92
C MET A 683 18.10 8.44 -16.75
N LYS A 684 17.70 9.69 -17.01
CA LYS A 684 17.35 10.63 -15.94
C LYS A 684 16.15 10.12 -15.13
N LYS A 685 15.09 9.67 -15.81
CA LYS A 685 13.91 9.07 -15.15
C LYS A 685 14.30 7.85 -14.33
N VAL A 686 15.07 6.92 -14.92
CA VAL A 686 15.52 5.71 -14.25
C VAL A 686 16.39 6.05 -13.04
N SER A 687 17.32 7.00 -13.15
CA SER A 687 18.24 7.38 -12.07
C SER A 687 17.53 7.84 -10.79
N ALA A 688 16.34 8.45 -10.91
CA ALA A 688 15.54 8.87 -9.77
C ALA A 688 14.89 7.70 -9.00
N SER A 689 14.84 6.51 -9.60
CA SER A 689 14.23 5.30 -9.04
C SER A 689 15.25 4.24 -8.59
N ILE A 690 16.55 4.48 -8.83
CA ILE A 690 17.61 3.53 -8.44
C ILE A 690 17.77 3.56 -6.92
N THR A 691 17.72 2.37 -6.31
CA THR A 691 18.04 2.18 -4.89
C THR A 691 19.43 1.60 -4.74
N GLU A 692 20.13 1.95 -3.66
CA GLU A 692 21.49 1.44 -3.40
C GLU A 692 21.52 -0.08 -3.15
N ASN A 693 20.52 -0.61 -2.45
CA ASN A 693 20.38 -2.04 -2.16
C ASN A 693 19.06 -2.57 -2.71
N GLU A 694 18.99 -3.89 -2.94
CA GLU A 694 17.73 -4.59 -3.22
C GLU A 694 16.80 -4.54 -2.02
N ALA A 695 15.48 -4.55 -2.26
CA ALA A 695 14.50 -4.59 -1.19
C ALA A 695 14.64 -5.86 -0.32
N ALA A 696 14.35 -5.73 0.98
CA ALA A 696 14.33 -6.86 1.89
C ALA A 696 13.32 -7.92 1.41
N GLY A 697 13.73 -9.19 1.42
CA GLY A 697 12.91 -10.31 0.92
C GLY A 697 12.83 -10.41 -0.61
N SER A 698 13.58 -9.62 -1.37
CA SER A 698 13.64 -9.73 -2.84
C SER A 698 14.15 -11.09 -3.35
N THR A 699 14.91 -11.82 -2.51
CA THR A 699 15.42 -13.16 -2.78
C THR A 699 14.45 -14.29 -2.37
N ASP A 700 13.34 -13.95 -1.71
CA ASP A 700 12.38 -14.93 -1.20
C ASP A 700 11.33 -15.27 -2.26
N GLU A 701 10.87 -16.52 -2.24
CA GLU A 701 9.65 -16.89 -2.96
C GLU A 701 8.42 -16.42 -2.16
N LYS A 702 7.51 -15.72 -2.83
CA LYS A 702 6.29 -15.15 -2.28
C LYS A 702 5.11 -16.08 -2.53
N SER A 703 4.25 -16.22 -1.54
CA SER A 703 3.03 -17.03 -1.67
C SER A 703 2.15 -16.48 -2.79
N GLY A 704 1.66 -17.36 -3.68
CA GLY A 704 0.81 -16.97 -4.81
C GLY A 704 1.56 -16.49 -6.07
N VAL A 705 2.88 -16.28 -6.01
CA VAL A 705 3.69 -15.91 -7.17
C VAL A 705 4.15 -17.16 -7.92
N SER A 706 3.87 -17.22 -9.22
CA SER A 706 4.47 -18.20 -10.11
C SER A 706 5.82 -17.69 -10.61
N TYR A 707 6.84 -18.52 -10.52
CA TYR A 707 8.20 -18.16 -10.90
C TYR A 707 8.60 -18.85 -12.21
N GLY A 708 9.46 -18.17 -12.99
CA GLY A 708 9.97 -18.66 -14.27
C GLY A 708 10.68 -20.01 -14.18
N THR A 709 10.92 -20.65 -15.32
CA THR A 709 11.58 -21.97 -15.39
C THR A 709 12.84 -21.90 -16.23
N PHE A 710 13.86 -22.65 -15.81
CA PHE A 710 15.13 -22.71 -16.54
C PHE A 710 15.13 -23.86 -17.55
N GLU A 711 15.60 -23.58 -18.76
CA GLU A 711 15.95 -24.57 -19.77
C GLU A 711 17.44 -24.51 -20.10
N LYS A 712 18.15 -25.61 -19.86
CA LYS A 712 19.54 -25.76 -20.31
C LYS A 712 19.56 -26.21 -21.76
N LYS A 713 20.26 -25.47 -22.62
CA LYS A 713 20.42 -25.78 -24.04
C LYS A 713 21.90 -25.87 -24.41
N THR A 714 22.17 -26.73 -25.37
CA THR A 714 23.48 -26.93 -25.97
C THR A 714 23.36 -26.74 -27.47
N PHE A 715 24.24 -25.94 -28.06
CA PHE A 715 24.33 -25.75 -29.50
C PHE A 715 25.78 -25.86 -29.96
N TYR A 716 25.99 -26.23 -31.22
CA TYR A 716 27.33 -26.27 -31.80
C TYR A 716 27.73 -24.85 -32.24
N SER A 717 28.86 -24.36 -31.72
CA SER A 717 29.44 -23.07 -32.08
C SER A 717 30.48 -23.26 -33.19
N ASP A 718 30.24 -22.66 -34.35
CA ASP A 718 31.20 -22.60 -35.45
C ASP A 718 32.38 -21.68 -35.09
N VAL A 719 32.13 -20.64 -34.30
CA VAL A 719 33.17 -19.73 -33.78
C VAL A 719 34.16 -20.47 -32.87
N CYS A 720 33.68 -21.40 -32.04
CA CYS A 720 34.53 -22.16 -31.11
C CYS A 720 34.92 -23.56 -31.64
N GLY A 721 34.31 -24.02 -32.73
CA GLY A 721 34.46 -25.37 -33.27
C GLY A 721 34.04 -26.47 -32.29
N ARG A 722 33.05 -26.19 -31.42
CA ARG A 722 32.57 -27.12 -30.38
C ARG A 722 31.21 -26.74 -29.82
N ASN A 723 30.62 -27.64 -29.05
CA ASN A 723 29.38 -27.38 -28.32
C ASN A 723 29.58 -26.34 -27.21
N LYS A 724 28.64 -25.41 -27.12
CA LYS A 724 28.52 -24.38 -26.08
C LYS A 724 27.16 -24.49 -25.41
N ASN A 725 27.08 -24.05 -24.16
CA ASN A 725 25.87 -24.14 -23.34
C ASN A 725 25.30 -22.75 -23.02
N ILE A 726 23.98 -22.70 -22.87
CA ILE A 726 23.23 -21.57 -22.32
C ILE A 726 22.16 -22.09 -21.36
N ASN A 727 21.84 -21.31 -20.34
CA ASN A 727 20.58 -21.45 -19.60
C ASN A 727 19.61 -20.36 -20.03
N VAL A 728 18.36 -20.73 -20.26
CA VAL A 728 17.28 -19.83 -20.65
C VAL A 728 16.23 -19.81 -19.54
N LEU A 729 16.07 -18.68 -18.85
CA LEU A 729 14.98 -18.44 -17.92
C LEU A 729 13.76 -17.95 -18.69
N LEU A 730 12.73 -18.79 -18.77
CA LEU A 730 11.44 -18.43 -19.32
C LEU A 730 10.58 -17.79 -18.23
N PRO A 731 9.86 -16.69 -18.51
CA PRO A 731 8.96 -16.08 -17.55
C PRO A 731 7.82 -17.03 -17.17
N ALA A 732 7.19 -16.81 -16.01
CA ALA A 732 6.05 -17.60 -15.61
C ALA A 732 4.92 -17.48 -16.64
N GLY A 733 4.32 -18.61 -17.04
CA GLY A 733 3.29 -18.61 -18.07
C GLY A 733 3.79 -18.35 -19.50
N TYR A 734 5.08 -18.55 -19.77
CA TYR A 734 5.65 -18.45 -21.12
C TYR A 734 4.78 -19.14 -22.18
N SER A 735 4.43 -18.39 -23.24
CA SER A 735 3.64 -18.89 -24.37
C SER A 735 4.32 -18.55 -25.68
N GLN A 736 4.34 -19.50 -26.62
CA GLN A 736 4.81 -19.25 -27.98
C GLN A 736 3.93 -18.25 -28.76
N SER A 737 2.72 -17.96 -28.28
CA SER A 737 1.83 -16.95 -28.88
C SER A 737 2.16 -15.51 -28.48
N LYS A 738 3.02 -15.29 -27.47
CA LYS A 738 3.47 -13.98 -27.01
C LYS A 738 4.96 -13.83 -27.32
N LYS A 739 5.40 -12.66 -27.77
CA LYS A 739 6.83 -12.34 -27.97
C LYS A 739 7.40 -11.63 -26.75
N TYR A 740 8.61 -12.04 -26.35
CA TYR A 740 9.27 -11.53 -25.14
C TYR A 740 10.58 -10.81 -25.49
N PRO A 741 10.89 -9.65 -24.88
CA PRO A 741 12.24 -9.07 -24.94
C PRO A 741 13.26 -9.98 -24.24
N VAL A 742 14.53 -9.82 -24.60
CA VAL A 742 15.62 -10.73 -24.17
C VAL A 742 16.72 -9.99 -23.43
N LEU A 743 17.05 -10.47 -22.24
CA LEU A 743 18.22 -10.04 -21.46
C LEU A 743 19.32 -11.10 -21.53
N TYR A 744 20.52 -10.72 -21.96
CA TYR A 744 21.73 -11.57 -21.90
C TYR A 744 22.56 -11.21 -20.66
N ALA A 745 22.72 -12.16 -19.73
CA ALA A 745 23.41 -11.98 -18.45
C ALA A 745 24.73 -12.75 -18.41
N LEU A 746 25.86 -12.03 -18.46
CA LEU A 746 27.20 -12.59 -18.68
C LEU A 746 27.94 -12.85 -17.36
N HIS A 747 28.48 -14.06 -17.20
CA HIS A 747 29.24 -14.45 -16.01
C HIS A 747 30.67 -13.86 -15.98
N GLY A 748 31.30 -13.91 -14.80
CA GLY A 748 32.68 -13.44 -14.61
C GLY A 748 33.75 -14.42 -15.10
N TYR A 749 35.02 -14.07 -14.83
CA TYR A 749 36.15 -14.95 -15.11
C TYR A 749 35.93 -16.31 -14.43
N TRP A 750 36.36 -17.41 -15.07
CA TRP A 750 36.20 -18.79 -14.59
C TRP A 750 34.77 -19.35 -14.53
N GLY A 751 33.76 -18.53 -14.78
CA GLY A 751 32.37 -18.98 -14.78
C GLY A 751 31.98 -19.78 -16.02
N ASN A 752 30.70 -20.13 -16.05
CA ASN A 752 29.95 -20.81 -17.10
C ASN A 752 28.46 -20.40 -17.04
N GLU A 753 27.60 -21.05 -17.83
CA GLU A 753 26.17 -20.77 -17.92
C GLU A 753 25.38 -20.91 -16.59
N ASP A 754 25.92 -21.63 -15.60
CA ASP A 754 25.29 -21.85 -14.30
C ASP A 754 25.74 -20.81 -13.25
N SER A 755 26.79 -20.03 -13.53
CA SER A 755 27.51 -19.23 -12.52
C SER A 755 26.73 -18.07 -11.90
N LEU A 756 25.72 -17.54 -12.60
CA LEU A 756 24.82 -16.51 -12.07
C LEU A 756 23.49 -17.09 -11.55
N LEU A 757 23.35 -18.42 -11.56
CA LEU A 757 22.16 -19.11 -11.09
C LEU A 757 22.41 -19.73 -9.71
N ASP A 758 21.35 -20.20 -9.06
CA ASP A 758 21.45 -20.88 -7.78
C ASP A 758 22.40 -22.11 -7.80
N ALA A 759 22.58 -22.72 -8.97
CA ALA A 759 23.50 -23.83 -9.18
C ALA A 759 24.99 -23.41 -9.12
N GLY A 760 25.30 -22.16 -9.47
CA GLY A 760 26.65 -21.58 -9.36
C GLY A 760 26.85 -20.84 -8.03
N ASP A 761 25.85 -20.08 -7.59
CA ASP A 761 25.81 -19.39 -6.30
C ASP A 761 24.37 -19.22 -5.80
N ALA A 762 23.98 -20.06 -4.83
CA ALA A 762 22.64 -20.07 -4.23
C ALA A 762 22.30 -18.80 -3.43
N SER A 763 23.26 -17.92 -3.17
CA SER A 763 23.00 -16.64 -2.49
C SER A 763 22.41 -15.60 -3.43
N LEU A 764 22.56 -15.76 -4.75
CA LEU A 764 22.14 -14.77 -5.74
C LEU A 764 20.62 -14.72 -5.91
N ARG A 765 19.95 -15.87 -6.02
CA ARG A 765 18.48 -15.96 -6.15
C ARG A 765 17.89 -15.06 -7.25
N LEU A 766 18.59 -14.97 -8.39
CA LEU A 766 18.19 -14.06 -9.46
C LEU A 766 16.82 -14.40 -10.06
N ARG A 767 16.44 -15.69 -10.08
CA ARG A 767 15.10 -16.13 -10.49
C ARG A 767 14.01 -15.51 -9.62
N GLN A 768 14.23 -15.42 -8.31
CA GLN A 768 13.30 -14.81 -7.36
C GLN A 768 13.28 -13.30 -7.52
N ILE A 769 14.43 -12.65 -7.64
CA ILE A 769 14.51 -11.19 -7.87
C ILE A 769 13.75 -10.81 -9.16
N ILE A 770 13.99 -11.52 -10.26
CA ILE A 770 13.33 -11.29 -11.56
C ILE A 770 11.84 -11.62 -11.46
N GLY A 771 11.48 -12.78 -10.91
CA GLY A 771 10.09 -13.21 -10.80
C GLY A 771 9.25 -12.31 -9.90
N ASN A 772 9.82 -11.83 -8.79
CA ASN A 772 9.19 -10.88 -7.89
C ASN A 772 8.91 -9.55 -8.59
N ALA A 773 9.86 -9.04 -9.38
CA ALA A 773 9.69 -7.80 -10.12
C ALA A 773 8.67 -7.94 -11.27
N ILE A 774 8.62 -9.09 -11.96
CA ILE A 774 7.60 -9.35 -12.98
C ILE A 774 6.21 -9.44 -12.33
N ALA A 775 6.09 -10.19 -11.23
CA ALA A 775 4.80 -10.42 -10.56
C ALA A 775 4.18 -9.15 -9.94
N SER A 776 5.01 -8.18 -9.53
CA SER A 776 4.54 -6.87 -9.04
C SER A 776 4.26 -5.84 -10.15
N GLY A 777 4.51 -6.18 -11.43
CA GLY A 777 4.46 -5.24 -12.55
C GLY A 777 5.65 -4.26 -12.62
N ASP A 778 6.63 -4.42 -11.73
CA ASP A 778 7.86 -3.62 -11.71
C ASP A 778 8.82 -3.97 -12.85
N ALA A 779 8.68 -5.09 -13.54
CA ALA A 779 9.48 -5.49 -14.69
C ALA A 779 8.60 -6.07 -15.80
N GLU A 780 9.02 -5.87 -17.06
CA GLU A 780 8.37 -6.49 -18.21
C GLU A 780 8.58 -8.02 -18.20
N ASP A 781 7.58 -8.77 -18.67
CA ASP A 781 7.76 -10.20 -18.96
C ASP A 781 8.93 -10.38 -19.95
N MET A 782 9.99 -11.06 -19.54
CA MET A 782 11.21 -11.19 -20.35
C MET A 782 11.81 -12.59 -20.29
N ILE A 783 12.58 -12.94 -21.34
CA ILE A 783 13.45 -14.12 -21.33
C ILE A 783 14.85 -13.68 -20.91
N VAL A 784 15.48 -14.41 -19.99
CA VAL A 784 16.86 -14.14 -19.57
C VAL A 784 17.78 -15.29 -20.00
N VAL A 785 18.83 -14.98 -20.73
CA VAL A 785 19.81 -15.95 -21.25
C VAL A 785 21.12 -15.80 -20.49
N PHE A 786 21.60 -16.90 -19.93
CA PHE A 786 22.86 -17.01 -19.21
C PHE A 786 23.82 -17.88 -20.03
N PRO A 787 24.67 -17.29 -20.88
CA PRO A 787 25.57 -18.04 -21.74
C PRO A 787 26.90 -18.36 -21.06
N ASP A 788 27.53 -19.47 -21.48
CA ASP A 788 28.98 -19.66 -21.26
C ASP A 788 29.76 -18.73 -22.21
N ILE A 789 30.38 -17.69 -21.65
CA ILE A 789 31.01 -16.60 -22.41
C ILE A 789 32.47 -16.85 -22.79
N TYR A 790 33.07 -17.99 -22.41
CA TYR A 790 34.46 -18.26 -22.78
C TYR A 790 34.57 -18.82 -24.22
N ALA A 791 34.90 -17.96 -25.19
CA ALA A 791 34.80 -18.26 -26.63
C ALA A 791 36.16 -18.56 -27.30
N SER A 792 36.81 -19.65 -26.88
CA SER A 792 38.08 -20.11 -27.46
C SER A 792 37.88 -21.24 -28.48
N ALA A 793 38.59 -21.21 -29.60
CA ALA A 793 38.61 -22.30 -30.58
C ALA A 793 39.56 -23.46 -30.21
N THR A 794 40.46 -23.26 -29.22
CA THR A 794 41.52 -24.22 -28.90
C THR A 794 41.53 -24.72 -27.46
N GLN A 795 40.72 -24.12 -26.58
CA GLN A 795 40.71 -24.44 -25.15
C GLN A 795 39.29 -24.38 -24.60
N ASP A 796 38.85 -25.40 -23.86
CA ASP A 796 37.45 -25.53 -23.42
C ASP A 796 37.06 -24.59 -22.28
N LYS A 797 38.01 -24.28 -21.40
CA LYS A 797 37.78 -23.47 -20.21
C LYS A 797 38.96 -22.58 -19.93
N CYS A 798 38.70 -21.44 -19.32
CA CYS A 798 39.77 -20.56 -18.85
C CYS A 798 40.74 -21.31 -17.91
N ASP A 799 42.03 -21.00 -17.98
CA ASP A 799 43.12 -21.62 -17.20
C ASP A 799 44.07 -20.63 -16.51
N GLY A 800 43.85 -19.31 -16.67
CA GLY A 800 44.60 -18.28 -15.96
C GLY A 800 44.22 -16.86 -16.36
N LEU A 801 44.59 -15.88 -15.54
CA LEU A 801 44.47 -14.45 -15.88
C LEU A 801 45.58 -14.06 -16.86
N ASN A 802 45.33 -14.15 -18.17
CA ASN A 802 46.31 -13.86 -19.21
C ASN A 802 45.65 -13.40 -20.51
N ASP A 803 46.44 -12.80 -21.41
CA ASP A 803 45.97 -12.22 -22.67
C ASP A 803 45.27 -13.24 -23.58
N LYS A 804 45.72 -14.50 -23.56
CA LYS A 804 45.09 -15.58 -24.35
C LYS A 804 43.65 -15.81 -23.90
N ASN A 805 43.41 -15.83 -22.60
CA ASN A 805 42.07 -16.01 -22.05
C ASN A 805 41.22 -14.75 -22.19
N ASN A 806 41.82 -13.56 -22.08
CA ASN A 806 41.12 -12.31 -22.37
C ASN A 806 40.64 -12.28 -23.82
N ALA A 807 41.49 -12.65 -24.79
CA ALA A 807 41.10 -12.73 -26.20
C ALA A 807 39.97 -13.74 -26.46
N ALA A 808 39.86 -14.80 -25.64
CA ALA A 808 38.74 -15.74 -25.72
C ALA A 808 37.44 -15.16 -25.18
N TYR A 809 37.49 -14.34 -24.12
CA TYR A 809 36.31 -13.59 -23.65
C TYR A 809 35.93 -12.49 -24.65
N ASP A 810 36.89 -11.74 -25.20
CA ASP A 810 36.67 -10.69 -26.22
C ASP A 810 35.99 -11.26 -27.47
N ASN A 811 36.32 -12.50 -27.85
CA ASN A 811 35.73 -13.18 -28.99
C ASN A 811 34.25 -13.57 -28.77
N PHE A 812 33.74 -13.49 -27.54
CA PHE A 812 32.34 -13.84 -27.23
C PHE A 812 31.34 -13.01 -28.03
N ILE A 813 31.68 -11.77 -28.39
CA ILE A 813 30.85 -10.93 -29.27
C ILE A 813 30.45 -11.66 -30.57
N ASN A 814 31.33 -12.51 -31.12
CA ASN A 814 31.05 -13.30 -32.31
C ASN A 814 30.09 -14.45 -32.01
N VAL A 815 30.27 -15.17 -30.90
CA VAL A 815 29.35 -16.24 -30.47
C VAL A 815 27.97 -15.67 -30.17
N LEU A 816 27.90 -14.55 -29.44
CA LEU A 816 26.65 -13.89 -29.10
C LEU A 816 25.88 -13.45 -30.34
N THR A 817 26.53 -12.68 -31.22
CA THR A 817 25.83 -12.00 -32.33
C THR A 817 25.59 -12.88 -33.55
N LYS A 818 26.43 -13.91 -33.79
CA LYS A 818 26.30 -14.78 -34.96
C LYS A 818 25.62 -16.10 -34.67
N GLU A 819 25.54 -16.51 -33.41
CA GLU A 819 25.08 -17.86 -33.05
C GLU A 819 23.97 -17.82 -31.98
N ILE A 820 24.23 -17.24 -30.80
CA ILE A 820 23.25 -17.25 -29.70
C ILE A 820 22.01 -16.43 -30.05
N MET A 821 22.15 -15.18 -30.52
CA MET A 821 21.01 -14.35 -30.88
C MET A 821 20.14 -15.01 -31.98
N PRO A 822 20.71 -15.52 -33.11
CA PRO A 822 19.95 -16.29 -34.08
C PRO A 822 19.32 -17.58 -33.52
N TYR A 823 20.04 -18.30 -32.64
CA TYR A 823 19.49 -19.48 -31.98
C TYR A 823 18.26 -19.13 -31.14
N MET A 824 18.31 -18.03 -30.37
CA MET A 824 17.18 -17.57 -29.57
C MET A 824 16.00 -17.16 -30.45
N GLU A 825 16.25 -16.44 -31.56
CA GLU A 825 15.22 -16.03 -32.52
C GLU A 825 14.53 -17.22 -33.19
N GLN A 826 15.27 -18.30 -33.47
CA GLN A 826 14.73 -19.50 -34.11
C GLN A 826 13.93 -20.39 -33.14
N ASN A 827 14.32 -20.45 -31.87
CA ASN A 827 13.82 -21.45 -30.93
C ASN A 827 12.84 -20.90 -29.88
N TYR A 828 12.76 -19.58 -29.71
CA TYR A 828 11.90 -18.93 -28.74
C TYR A 828 11.12 -17.78 -29.37
N SER A 829 9.89 -17.57 -28.90
CA SER A 829 9.09 -16.40 -29.28
C SER A 829 9.66 -15.12 -28.67
N ILE A 830 10.60 -14.48 -29.37
CA ILE A 830 11.27 -13.27 -28.90
C ILE A 830 10.90 -12.04 -29.73
N LYS A 831 10.98 -10.87 -29.09
CA LYS A 831 11.04 -9.59 -29.79
C LYS A 831 12.49 -9.36 -30.24
N THR A 832 12.66 -8.92 -31.48
CA THR A 832 13.98 -8.62 -32.07
C THR A 832 14.27 -7.12 -32.03
N GLY A 833 15.52 -6.75 -32.31
CA GLY A 833 15.95 -5.34 -32.35
C GLY A 833 16.44 -4.82 -31.00
N ARG A 834 17.19 -3.72 -31.05
CA ARG A 834 17.88 -3.16 -29.87
C ARG A 834 16.92 -2.74 -28.76
N ASP A 835 15.75 -2.24 -29.12
CA ASP A 835 14.73 -1.76 -28.17
C ASP A 835 14.16 -2.89 -27.31
N ASN A 836 14.36 -4.14 -27.74
CA ASN A 836 13.91 -5.35 -27.07
C ASN A 836 15.07 -6.23 -26.58
N THR A 837 16.30 -5.73 -26.66
CA THR A 837 17.50 -6.50 -26.33
C THR A 837 18.37 -5.77 -25.31
N ALA A 838 18.60 -6.43 -24.19
CA ALA A 838 19.45 -5.94 -23.10
C ALA A 838 20.65 -6.86 -22.88
N ILE A 839 21.77 -6.28 -22.43
CA ILE A 839 22.95 -7.02 -22.03
C ILE A 839 23.47 -6.50 -20.69
N THR A 840 23.78 -7.40 -19.77
CA THR A 840 24.48 -7.06 -18.52
C THR A 840 25.47 -8.15 -18.15
N GLY A 841 26.44 -7.86 -17.29
CA GLY A 841 27.38 -8.89 -16.86
C GLY A 841 28.17 -8.53 -15.62
N PHE A 842 28.74 -9.57 -15.00
CA PHE A 842 29.53 -9.48 -13.77
C PHE A 842 31.03 -9.65 -14.04
N SER A 843 31.87 -8.82 -13.42
CA SER A 843 33.33 -8.93 -13.49
C SER A 843 33.83 -8.89 -14.93
N MET A 844 34.44 -9.98 -15.43
CA MET A 844 34.79 -10.11 -16.86
C MET A 844 33.56 -9.97 -17.76
N GLY A 845 32.42 -10.56 -17.40
CA GLY A 845 31.17 -10.36 -18.11
C GLY A 845 30.70 -8.90 -18.10
N GLY A 846 31.04 -8.12 -17.07
CA GLY A 846 30.76 -6.68 -17.00
C GLY A 846 31.68 -5.85 -17.92
N ARG A 847 32.93 -6.27 -18.10
CA ARG A 847 33.82 -5.71 -19.12
C ARG A 847 33.29 -6.03 -20.52
N GLU A 848 32.90 -7.30 -20.76
CA GLU A 848 32.38 -7.74 -22.05
C GLU A 848 31.03 -7.09 -22.39
N SER A 849 30.13 -6.90 -21.42
CA SER A 849 28.86 -6.22 -21.66
C SER A 849 29.07 -4.77 -22.11
N LEU A 850 30.04 -4.06 -21.51
CA LEU A 850 30.45 -2.74 -21.98
C LEU A 850 31.09 -2.81 -23.37
N TYR A 851 32.06 -3.69 -23.59
CA TYR A 851 32.71 -3.84 -24.89
C TYR A 851 31.69 -4.09 -26.02
N ILE A 852 30.78 -5.04 -25.80
CA ILE A 852 29.74 -5.41 -26.75
C ILE A 852 28.74 -4.26 -26.93
N GLY A 853 28.30 -3.62 -25.83
CA GLY A 853 27.36 -2.50 -25.90
C GLY A 853 27.90 -1.31 -26.70
N PHE A 854 29.18 -0.95 -26.51
CA PHE A 854 29.84 0.11 -27.27
C PHE A 854 30.20 -0.30 -28.71
N SER A 855 30.49 -1.58 -28.94
CA SER A 855 30.83 -2.08 -30.29
C SER A 855 29.61 -2.35 -31.17
N ARG A 856 28.48 -2.71 -30.56
CA ARG A 856 27.22 -3.06 -31.21
C ARG A 856 26.02 -2.32 -30.61
N PRO A 857 26.05 -0.97 -30.57
CA PRO A 857 24.92 -0.18 -30.09
C PRO A 857 23.67 -0.36 -30.97
N ASP A 858 23.84 -0.86 -32.19
CA ASP A 858 22.76 -1.25 -33.11
C ASP A 858 21.96 -2.47 -32.63
N LEU A 859 22.51 -3.27 -31.71
CA LEU A 859 21.87 -4.49 -31.20
C LEU A 859 21.34 -4.37 -29.78
N PHE A 860 21.84 -3.44 -28.97
CA PHE A 860 21.50 -3.36 -27.55
C PHE A 860 20.98 -1.97 -27.19
N GLY A 861 19.73 -1.94 -26.70
CA GLY A 861 19.10 -0.73 -26.16
C GLY A 861 19.41 -0.51 -24.68
N TYR A 862 19.84 -1.55 -23.96
CA TYR A 862 20.10 -1.47 -22.53
C TYR A 862 21.39 -2.22 -22.18
N VAL A 863 22.31 -1.54 -21.50
CA VAL A 863 23.65 -2.05 -21.17
C VAL A 863 23.90 -1.89 -19.66
N GLY A 864 24.21 -2.99 -18.99
CA GLY A 864 24.56 -3.04 -17.57
C GLY A 864 25.96 -3.61 -17.35
N ALA A 865 26.66 -3.16 -16.32
CA ALA A 865 27.97 -3.69 -15.93
C ALA A 865 28.12 -3.74 -14.40
N MET A 866 28.21 -4.96 -13.85
CA MET A 866 28.41 -5.23 -12.43
C MET A 866 29.89 -5.46 -12.15
N CYS A 867 30.51 -4.60 -11.35
CA CYS A 867 31.94 -4.66 -10.99
C CYS A 867 32.86 -4.98 -12.20
N PRO A 868 32.76 -4.23 -13.33
CA PRO A 868 33.48 -4.57 -14.55
C PRO A 868 35.00 -4.70 -14.36
N ALA A 869 35.56 -5.77 -14.91
CA ALA A 869 36.99 -6.07 -14.88
C ALA A 869 37.83 -5.11 -15.74
N PRO A 870 39.15 -4.95 -15.46
CA PRO A 870 40.03 -4.09 -16.26
C PRO A 870 40.27 -4.64 -17.66
N GLY A 871 40.76 -3.80 -18.58
CA GLY A 871 41.16 -4.19 -19.94
C GLY A 871 40.32 -3.59 -21.06
N LEU A 872 39.11 -3.07 -20.78
CA LEU A 872 38.30 -2.40 -21.81
C LEU A 872 39.03 -1.19 -22.41
N THR A 873 39.49 -0.26 -21.56
CA THR A 873 40.05 1.03 -21.98
C THR A 873 41.51 0.98 -22.43
N THR A 874 42.21 -0.10 -22.08
CA THR A 874 43.61 -0.32 -22.42
C THR A 874 43.77 -1.18 -23.67
N ASP A 875 42.89 -2.16 -23.87
CA ASP A 875 43.14 -3.25 -24.83
C ASP A 875 42.14 -3.26 -25.99
N LEU A 876 40.89 -2.81 -25.75
CA LEU A 876 39.79 -2.94 -26.72
C LEU A 876 39.35 -1.60 -27.31
N ILE A 877 39.02 -0.63 -26.45
CA ILE A 877 38.53 0.70 -26.84
C ILE A 877 39.37 1.72 -26.10
N LYS A 878 40.20 2.49 -26.80
CA LYS A 878 40.99 3.55 -26.12
C LYS A 878 40.09 4.47 -25.30
N SER A 879 40.56 4.92 -24.13
CA SER A 879 39.78 5.77 -23.21
C SER A 879 39.08 6.94 -23.89
N GLU A 880 39.75 7.68 -24.77
CA GLU A 880 39.17 8.83 -25.50
C GLU A 880 38.07 8.48 -26.52
N ASN A 881 37.94 7.19 -26.84
CA ASN A 881 36.97 6.65 -27.79
C ASN A 881 35.86 5.86 -27.09
N LEU A 882 35.85 5.77 -25.76
CA LEU A 882 34.76 5.14 -25.01
C LEU A 882 33.55 6.07 -24.98
N LYS A 883 32.87 6.16 -26.12
CA LYS A 883 31.66 6.97 -26.38
C LYS A 883 30.87 6.37 -27.52
N PHE A 884 29.57 6.63 -27.55
CA PHE A 884 28.72 6.24 -28.66
C PHE A 884 28.86 7.25 -29.80
N SER A 885 28.85 6.78 -31.04
CA SER A 885 29.01 7.65 -32.22
C SER A 885 27.68 8.27 -32.64
N ASN A 886 26.65 7.45 -32.88
CA ASN A 886 25.34 7.90 -33.40
C ASN A 886 24.13 7.28 -32.68
N THR A 887 24.33 6.23 -31.88
CA THR A 887 23.23 5.44 -31.29
C THR A 887 23.59 5.13 -29.85
N GLU A 888 22.99 5.86 -28.91
CA GLU A 888 23.16 5.63 -27.49
C GLU A 888 22.15 4.56 -27.01
N PRO A 889 22.54 3.66 -26.08
CA PRO A 889 21.57 2.81 -25.41
C PRO A 889 20.62 3.68 -24.60
N TYR A 890 19.34 3.30 -24.53
CA TYR A 890 18.38 3.93 -23.63
C TYR A 890 18.86 3.89 -22.18
N LEU A 891 19.54 2.82 -21.77
CA LEU A 891 20.11 2.69 -20.44
C LEU A 891 21.57 2.23 -20.51
N LEU A 892 22.45 2.95 -19.82
CA LEU A 892 23.79 2.47 -19.47
C LEU A 892 23.95 2.54 -17.94
N MET A 893 24.16 1.41 -17.27
CA MET A 893 24.30 1.34 -15.81
C MET A 893 25.59 0.64 -15.41
N VAL A 894 26.44 1.32 -14.65
CA VAL A 894 27.71 0.77 -14.13
C VAL A 894 27.62 0.70 -12.62
N SER A 895 27.91 -0.48 -12.05
CA SER A 895 27.85 -0.71 -10.61
C SER A 895 29.19 -1.09 -10.00
N ALA A 896 29.40 -0.64 -8.77
CA ALA A 896 30.58 -0.93 -7.97
C ALA A 896 30.23 -1.14 -6.49
N GLY A 897 30.98 -1.99 -5.80
CA GLY A 897 30.88 -2.21 -4.36
C GLY A 897 32.05 -1.58 -3.61
N SER A 898 31.80 -0.98 -2.44
CA SER A 898 32.88 -0.34 -1.65
C SER A 898 33.91 -1.33 -1.10
N ASP A 899 33.53 -2.60 -0.94
CA ASP A 899 34.36 -3.66 -0.36
C ASP A 899 34.88 -4.61 -1.44
N ASP A 900 34.81 -4.22 -2.72
CA ASP A 900 35.37 -4.97 -3.84
C ASP A 900 36.91 -4.96 -3.81
N GLN A 901 37.50 -6.08 -3.40
CA GLN A 901 38.94 -6.27 -3.32
C GLN A 901 39.51 -7.02 -4.54
N VAL A 902 38.72 -7.23 -5.60
CA VAL A 902 39.13 -7.99 -6.79
C VAL A 902 39.43 -7.06 -7.94
N VAL A 903 38.50 -6.18 -8.28
CA VAL A 903 38.69 -5.18 -9.35
C VAL A 903 38.98 -3.78 -8.81
N PHE A 904 38.93 -3.60 -7.48
CA PHE A 904 39.24 -2.36 -6.79
C PHE A 904 38.54 -1.15 -7.44
N SER A 905 39.28 -0.07 -7.73
CA SER A 905 38.75 1.16 -8.32
C SER A 905 38.49 1.08 -9.83
N THR A 906 38.60 -0.10 -10.46
CA THR A 906 38.41 -0.23 -11.92
C THR A 906 37.02 0.26 -12.37
N PRO A 907 35.90 -0.12 -11.72
CA PRO A 907 34.57 0.41 -12.09
C PRO A 907 34.49 1.93 -11.96
N SER A 908 35.08 2.52 -10.93
CA SER A 908 35.14 3.99 -10.77
C SER A 908 35.96 4.64 -11.90
N GLY A 909 37.05 3.99 -12.33
CA GLY A 909 37.82 4.45 -13.48
C GLY A 909 37.02 4.45 -14.79
N TYR A 910 36.11 3.49 -14.98
CA TYR A 910 35.17 3.51 -16.11
C TYR A 910 34.15 4.63 -15.98
N ASN A 911 33.55 4.84 -14.80
CA ASN A 911 32.69 5.99 -14.53
C ASN A 911 33.40 7.32 -14.84
N ASP A 912 34.64 7.49 -14.39
CA ASP A 912 35.42 8.71 -14.64
C ASP A 912 35.72 8.92 -16.12
N THR A 913 36.00 7.83 -16.84
CA THR A 913 36.23 7.87 -18.30
C THR A 913 34.95 8.23 -19.05
N LEU A 914 33.81 7.62 -18.69
CA LEU A 914 32.50 7.90 -19.28
C LEU A 914 32.09 9.35 -19.04
N ASN A 915 32.26 9.85 -17.81
CA ASN A 915 32.03 11.26 -17.46
C ASN A 915 32.93 12.19 -18.28
N SER A 916 34.23 11.88 -18.41
CA SER A 916 35.19 12.68 -19.18
C SER A 916 34.85 12.74 -20.68
N ASN A 917 34.20 11.70 -21.20
CA ASN A 917 33.75 11.63 -22.59
C ASN A 917 32.31 12.14 -22.80
N ASN A 918 31.64 12.65 -21.76
CA ASN A 918 30.24 13.07 -21.77
C ASN A 918 29.27 11.95 -22.19
N VAL A 919 29.54 10.71 -21.78
CA VAL A 919 28.61 9.60 -21.99
C VAL A 919 27.62 9.56 -20.84
N ASN A 920 26.33 9.70 -21.15
CA ASN A 920 25.29 9.58 -20.14
C ASN A 920 25.22 8.15 -19.61
N HIS A 921 25.23 7.99 -18.29
CA HIS A 921 25.15 6.70 -17.63
C HIS A 921 24.71 6.87 -16.17
N ILE A 922 24.19 5.77 -15.61
CA ILE A 922 23.88 5.65 -14.20
C ILE A 922 25.08 5.05 -13.48
N TRP A 923 25.62 5.80 -12.53
CA TRP A 923 26.58 5.30 -11.56
C TRP A 923 25.85 4.78 -10.32
N HIS A 924 25.99 3.49 -10.06
CA HIS A 924 25.32 2.82 -8.94
C HIS A 924 26.36 2.22 -7.99
N TYR A 925 26.53 2.85 -6.84
CA TYR A 925 27.57 2.52 -5.87
C TYR A 925 26.95 1.90 -4.62
N VAL A 926 27.34 0.67 -4.28
CA VAL A 926 26.78 -0.10 -3.16
C VAL A 926 27.75 -0.07 -1.97
N THR A 927 27.38 0.62 -0.90
CA THR A 927 28.14 0.65 0.36
C THR A 927 28.09 -0.72 1.03
N GLY A 928 29.26 -1.27 1.36
CA GLY A 928 29.42 -2.64 1.86
C GLY A 928 29.27 -3.73 0.78
N GLY A 929 29.15 -3.34 -0.49
CA GLY A 929 29.06 -4.27 -1.63
C GLY A 929 30.40 -4.96 -1.90
N ASP A 930 30.37 -6.27 -2.16
CA ASP A 930 31.54 -7.10 -2.44
C ASP A 930 31.71 -7.38 -3.94
N HIS A 931 32.80 -8.07 -4.33
CA HIS A 931 32.93 -8.62 -5.67
C HIS A 931 32.07 -9.88 -5.84
N GLY A 932 30.76 -9.77 -5.66
CA GLY A 932 29.86 -10.91 -5.60
C GLY A 932 28.41 -10.52 -5.32
N GLY A 933 27.70 -11.38 -4.58
CA GLY A 933 26.25 -11.29 -4.39
C GLY A 933 25.75 -9.98 -3.77
N LYS A 934 26.55 -9.29 -2.96
CA LYS A 934 26.16 -8.00 -2.36
C LYS A 934 26.20 -6.84 -3.35
N THR A 935 26.76 -7.03 -4.54
CA THR A 935 26.66 -6.03 -5.63
C THR A 935 25.88 -6.56 -6.83
N ILE A 936 25.92 -7.87 -7.09
CA ILE A 936 25.13 -8.51 -8.17
C ILE A 936 23.63 -8.37 -7.92
N ARG A 937 23.15 -8.62 -6.68
CA ARG A 937 21.70 -8.56 -6.38
C ARG A 937 21.12 -7.15 -6.46
N PRO A 938 21.71 -6.11 -5.84
CA PRO A 938 21.25 -4.73 -6.04
C PRO A 938 21.26 -4.29 -7.50
N HIS A 939 22.31 -4.64 -8.26
CA HIS A 939 22.36 -4.30 -9.69
C HIS A 939 21.23 -4.99 -10.45
N MET A 940 21.06 -6.30 -10.29
CA MET A 940 20.03 -7.04 -11.01
C MET A 940 18.63 -6.54 -10.64
N TYR A 941 18.39 -6.27 -9.35
CA TYR A 941 17.13 -5.71 -8.85
C TYR A 941 16.77 -4.38 -9.54
N ASN A 942 17.72 -3.45 -9.63
CA ASN A 942 17.50 -2.17 -10.30
C ASN A 942 17.41 -2.30 -11.82
N PHE A 943 18.29 -3.09 -12.44
CA PHE A 943 18.42 -3.19 -13.89
C PHE A 943 17.18 -3.80 -14.53
N VAL A 944 16.65 -4.93 -14.02
CA VAL A 944 15.49 -5.60 -14.63
C VAL A 944 14.20 -4.78 -14.52
N ARG A 945 14.10 -3.93 -13.49
CA ARG A 945 12.97 -2.99 -13.31
C ARG A 945 13.05 -1.80 -14.27
N SER A 946 14.20 -1.60 -14.91
CA SER A 946 14.55 -0.43 -15.71
C SER A 946 14.75 -0.72 -17.19
N ILE A 947 14.77 -1.98 -17.62
CA ILE A 947 14.94 -2.35 -19.05
C ILE A 947 13.58 -2.57 -19.73
N PHE A 948 13.56 -2.36 -21.05
CA PHE A 948 12.39 -2.54 -21.94
C PHE A 948 11.22 -1.58 -21.71
N LYS A 949 11.42 -0.49 -20.94
CA LYS A 949 10.40 0.54 -20.67
C LYS A 949 10.72 1.92 -21.26
N ALA A 950 11.72 1.99 -22.15
CA ALA A 950 12.11 3.21 -22.83
C ALA A 950 11.18 3.55 -23.99
#